data_AF-A0A8H4STB3-F1
#
_entry.id   AF-A0A8H4STB3-F1
#
_cell.length_a   1.000
_cell.length_b   1.000
_cell.length_c   1.000
_cell.angle_alpha   90.00
_cell.angle_beta   90.00
_cell.angle_gamma   90.00
#
_symmetry.space_group_name_H-M   'P 1'
#
loop_
_entity.id
_entity.type
_entity.pdbx_description
1 polymer ?
#
loop_
_entity_poly.entity_id
_entity_poly.type
_entity_poly.pdbx_seq_one_letter_code
_entity_poly.pdbx_strand_id
1 'polypeptide(L)'
;MVSSHSGSLLRTLLLVAANLLIPVSIVVFALGFFPYKPFLPGLAEFESLDFGSPPDAPFDRLIFMVVDALRSDFVYSDASGFDYVQSLIRDGSAMPFTANARSPTVTMPRIKSMTTGSIPSFVDLILNFDEADTSSTLASQDTWLAQIKAKGMGKLLMYGDDTWLKLFPNTFDRENGTSSFFVADFTEVDNNVTRNIAPELENNDWGLMVLHYLGLDHIGHKAGPKSSNMFPKQREMDGIVKTLFEAMESQPHLDSTLLVLCGDHGMNDAGNHGASSPGETSPALVFMSPKLKKVSHGLSAPAQHKDEFDYYSMVEQSDLAPTIAALLGFPVSKNNLGAFIPDFLPFWHKASDQIQILVRNARQILNIVTAAFGSELFDAQSSIDPCALEQTEINELACQWRKINKEAHALAAGNKLDQKWLNDMSQWLRRAQDLMSSMASNYDMPKLYIGQAIAAVAAIASAVVLVSLGAHRDGQILPFSLMTLSYGAMMYASSYVEEEQHFWYWSSSIWLVIQGVLHIRRRNSLADISWSFVALVALRFTRGWNQTGQKFTGSPDIVKSFILTHPQLLWAVITFGYILMSFRLLARLKSLPSLASTSATSILLMSAYSFKLDFTSEDAPELVVGFARSLNDMFVGQSLLWRARTAFILLGILFGYGIYRSFTGGRNGQLQSAYLFHHLYTIFGMTQSRATNIPLFLLSDILFHALQATDLSVTGITITAILLQYTTFFAFGGSNAISSVDLSSAYNGISGFNFFAVGFLTLVSNWAGPIFWTSAANLLLLRKYHGGQRNAFWQYITLQTVFVSATVALVMAACTSLRTHLFIWTVFSPKYLYCMAWSLGQHLLINIGFGGLLFWMGTRN
;
A
#
# COMPACT_ATOMS: atom_id res chain seq x y z
N MET A 1 -17.52 -49.04 -23.43
CA MET A 1 -16.57 -49.19 -24.55
C MET A 1 -15.51 -48.11 -24.42
N VAL A 2 -14.25 -48.57 -24.38
CA VAL A 2 -12.98 -47.90 -24.07
C VAL A 2 -12.88 -46.45 -24.57
N SER A 3 -13.14 -45.46 -23.70
CA SER A 3 -12.57 -44.12 -23.89
C SER A 3 -11.18 -44.13 -23.28
N SER A 4 -10.18 -43.72 -24.06
CA SER A 4 -8.78 -43.94 -23.73
C SER A 4 -8.38 -43.25 -22.41
N HIS A 5 -7.70 -43.98 -21.53
CA HIS A 5 -7.00 -43.42 -20.37
C HIS A 5 -6.07 -42.25 -20.75
N SER A 6 -5.61 -42.18 -22.01
CA SER A 6 -4.78 -41.09 -22.55
C SER A 6 -5.49 -39.73 -22.62
N GLY A 7 -6.81 -39.69 -22.88
CA GLY A 7 -7.56 -38.44 -23.00
C GLY A 7 -7.80 -37.74 -21.66
N SER A 8 -7.94 -38.51 -20.57
CA SER A 8 -8.06 -37.96 -19.21
C SER A 8 -6.72 -37.44 -18.71
N LEU A 9 -5.64 -38.20 -18.93
CA LEU A 9 -4.30 -37.81 -18.51
C LEU A 9 -3.83 -36.51 -19.19
N LEU A 10 -4.05 -36.40 -20.51
CA LEU A 10 -3.68 -35.20 -21.26
C LEU A 10 -4.39 -33.95 -20.74
N ARG A 11 -5.69 -34.03 -20.40
CA ARG A 11 -6.46 -32.90 -19.83
C ARG A 11 -5.91 -32.46 -18.48
N THR A 12 -5.60 -33.43 -17.62
CA THR A 12 -5.00 -33.15 -16.32
C THR A 12 -3.62 -32.51 -16.47
N LEU A 13 -2.76 -33.05 -17.34
CA LEU A 13 -1.44 -32.48 -17.60
C LEU A 13 -1.51 -31.06 -18.15
N LEU A 14 -2.41 -30.79 -19.10
CA LEU A 14 -2.61 -29.44 -19.64
C LEU A 14 -3.12 -28.45 -18.59
N LEU A 15 -4.05 -28.85 -17.73
CA LEU A 15 -4.55 -27.96 -16.68
C LEU A 15 -3.51 -27.69 -15.59
N VAL A 16 -2.72 -28.70 -15.22
CA VAL A 16 -1.58 -28.53 -14.29
C VAL A 16 -0.53 -27.62 -14.92
N ALA A 17 -0.17 -27.86 -16.18
CA ALA A 17 0.76 -27.00 -16.92
C ALA A 17 0.26 -25.56 -16.97
N ALA A 18 -1.01 -25.32 -17.32
CA ALA A 18 -1.58 -23.97 -17.33
C ALA A 18 -1.44 -23.27 -15.97
N ASN A 19 -1.73 -23.96 -14.86
CA ASN A 19 -1.60 -23.38 -13.52
C ASN A 19 -0.14 -23.18 -13.07
N LEU A 20 0.81 -23.97 -13.57
CA LEU A 20 2.24 -23.75 -13.35
C LEU A 20 2.82 -22.62 -14.21
N LEU A 21 2.26 -22.38 -15.41
CA LEU A 21 2.71 -21.31 -16.28
C LEU A 21 2.27 -19.92 -15.80
N ILE A 22 1.15 -19.80 -15.07
CA ILE A 22 0.69 -18.53 -14.47
C ILE A 22 1.75 -17.86 -13.57
N PRO A 23 2.34 -18.53 -12.56
CA PRO A 23 3.38 -17.91 -11.75
C PRO A 23 4.65 -17.62 -12.55
N VAL A 24 5.00 -18.47 -13.51
CA VAL A 24 6.18 -18.25 -14.37
C VAL A 24 5.99 -17.01 -15.25
N SER A 25 4.82 -16.82 -15.87
CA SER A 25 4.55 -15.62 -16.68
C SER A 25 4.59 -14.36 -15.83
N ILE A 26 4.03 -14.41 -14.62
CA ILE A 26 4.06 -13.32 -13.66
C ILE A 26 5.51 -12.94 -13.32
N VAL A 27 6.32 -13.89 -12.86
CA VAL A 27 7.71 -13.58 -12.46
C VAL A 27 8.52 -13.03 -13.63
N VAL A 28 8.44 -13.65 -14.81
CA VAL A 28 9.20 -13.19 -15.99
C VAL A 28 8.76 -11.79 -16.42
N PHE A 29 7.44 -11.51 -16.43
CA PHE A 29 6.94 -10.18 -16.75
C PHE A 29 7.38 -9.14 -15.70
N ALA A 30 7.26 -9.46 -14.41
CA ALA A 30 7.67 -8.58 -13.31
C ALA A 30 9.15 -8.19 -13.39
N LEU A 31 10.03 -9.14 -13.72
CA LEU A 31 11.47 -8.90 -13.90
C LEU A 31 11.79 -7.95 -15.07
N GLY A 32 10.88 -7.80 -16.04
CA GLY A 32 11.02 -6.79 -17.10
C GLY A 32 10.23 -5.52 -16.85
N PHE A 33 9.15 -5.60 -16.09
CA PHE A 33 8.26 -4.49 -15.78
C PHE A 33 8.79 -3.61 -14.65
N PHE A 34 9.55 -4.19 -13.72
CA PHE A 34 10.17 -3.48 -12.60
C PHE A 34 11.71 -3.59 -12.68
N PRO A 35 12.37 -2.79 -13.54
CA PRO A 35 13.81 -2.87 -13.73
C PRO A 35 14.58 -2.40 -12.50
N TYR A 36 15.68 -3.10 -12.19
CA TYR A 36 16.64 -2.67 -11.17
C TYR A 36 17.45 -1.46 -11.68
N LYS A 37 17.48 -0.37 -10.90
CA LYS A 37 18.24 0.83 -11.28
C LYS A 37 19.72 0.68 -10.86
N PRO A 38 20.69 0.78 -11.80
CA PRO A 38 22.09 0.82 -11.42
C PRO A 38 22.37 2.10 -10.61
N PHE A 39 23.14 1.97 -9.53
CA PHE A 39 23.59 3.10 -8.70
C PHE A 39 25.10 3.27 -8.85
N LEU A 40 25.57 4.52 -8.77
CA LEU A 40 26.99 4.84 -8.73
C LEU A 40 27.54 4.50 -7.33
N PRO A 41 28.58 3.65 -7.22
CA PRO A 41 29.12 3.23 -5.93
C PRO A 41 30.07 4.28 -5.32
N GLY A 42 30.22 4.23 -3.99
CA GLY A 42 31.14 5.08 -3.22
C GLY A 42 30.59 6.48 -2.91
N LEU A 43 31.29 7.22 -2.04
CA LEU A 43 30.91 8.57 -1.62
C LEU A 43 31.28 9.62 -2.66
N ALA A 44 30.45 10.63 -2.81
CA ALA A 44 30.75 11.82 -3.61
C ALA A 44 31.89 12.60 -2.98
N GLU A 45 32.71 13.21 -3.84
CA GLU A 45 33.84 14.07 -3.47
C GLU A 45 33.66 15.44 -4.11
N PHE A 46 34.25 16.48 -3.51
CA PHE A 46 34.25 17.80 -4.14
C PHE A 46 35.14 17.78 -5.39
N GLU A 47 34.53 17.87 -6.56
CA GLU A 47 35.27 18.13 -7.80
C GLU A 47 36.01 19.48 -7.71
N SER A 48 37.23 19.54 -8.24
CA SER A 48 37.92 20.81 -8.46
C SER A 48 37.18 21.61 -9.54
N LEU A 49 36.69 22.80 -9.19
CA LEU A 49 36.05 23.72 -10.12
C LEU A 49 36.87 24.99 -10.24
N ASP A 50 36.84 25.63 -11.42
CA ASP A 50 37.51 26.91 -11.71
C ASP A 50 36.88 28.11 -10.97
N PHE A 51 35.98 27.86 -10.02
CA PHE A 51 35.29 28.86 -9.20
C PHE A 51 35.91 29.03 -7.80
N GLY A 52 36.95 28.24 -7.45
CA GLY A 52 37.64 28.31 -6.17
C GLY A 52 37.31 27.15 -5.21
N SER A 53 37.74 27.28 -3.95
CA SER A 53 37.44 26.32 -2.88
C SER A 53 35.93 26.23 -2.63
N PRO A 54 35.42 25.07 -2.17
CA PRO A 54 34.01 24.94 -1.77
C PRO A 54 33.59 26.07 -0.81
N PRO A 55 32.37 26.61 -0.92
CA PRO A 55 31.89 27.68 -0.04
C PRO A 55 31.79 27.21 1.42
N ASP A 56 31.94 28.15 2.35
CA ASP A 56 31.76 27.87 3.78
C ASP A 56 30.31 27.51 4.10
N ALA A 57 30.12 26.57 5.02
CA ALA A 57 28.80 26.11 5.45
C ALA A 57 28.12 27.13 6.39
N PRO A 58 26.86 27.51 6.15
CA PRO A 58 26.09 28.34 7.08
C PRO A 58 25.82 27.69 8.44
N PHE A 59 25.78 26.35 8.48
CA PHE A 59 25.45 25.53 9.63
C PHE A 59 26.48 24.40 9.84
N ASP A 60 26.61 23.94 11.09
CA ASP A 60 27.54 22.88 11.50
C ASP A 60 26.85 21.72 12.24
N ARG A 61 25.56 21.86 12.56
CA ARG A 61 24.71 20.79 13.13
C ARG A 61 23.36 20.71 12.44
N LEU A 62 22.78 19.51 12.44
CA LEU A 62 21.45 19.24 11.89
C LEU A 62 20.57 18.51 12.91
N ILE A 63 19.37 19.05 13.13
CA ILE A 63 18.25 18.30 13.70
C ILE A 63 17.27 18.04 12.56
N PHE A 64 17.07 16.76 12.23
CA PHE A 64 16.17 16.32 11.16
C PHE A 64 14.97 15.61 11.79
N MET A 65 13.87 16.36 11.94
CA MET A 65 12.63 15.90 12.56
C MET A 65 11.63 15.51 11.47
N VAL A 66 11.37 14.21 11.37
CA VAL A 66 10.32 13.64 10.53
C VAL A 66 9.09 13.38 11.40
N VAL A 67 7.94 13.85 10.94
CA VAL A 67 6.64 13.46 11.51
C VAL A 67 5.89 12.70 10.44
N ASP A 68 5.65 11.41 10.67
CA ASP A 68 5.04 10.51 9.70
C ASP A 68 3.63 10.99 9.35
N ALA A 69 3.32 10.98 8.05
CA ALA A 69 2.08 11.46 7.45
C ALA A 69 1.70 12.93 7.77
N LEU A 70 2.69 13.81 7.98
CA LEU A 70 2.49 15.25 8.24
C LEU A 70 2.01 16.02 6.99
N ARG A 71 0.70 15.95 6.72
CA ARG A 71 0.05 16.75 5.67
C ARG A 71 0.28 18.25 5.84
N SER A 72 0.38 18.96 4.72
CA SER A 72 0.62 20.42 4.72
C SER A 72 -0.45 21.22 5.47
N ASP A 73 -1.72 20.80 5.42
CA ASP A 73 -2.82 21.48 6.13
C ASP A 73 -2.70 21.36 7.65
N PHE A 74 -2.03 20.33 8.15
CA PHE A 74 -1.77 20.18 9.58
C PHE A 74 -0.84 21.25 10.13
N VAL A 75 0.01 21.86 9.30
CA VAL A 75 0.97 22.89 9.72
C VAL A 75 0.57 24.29 9.28
N TYR A 76 0.02 24.44 8.07
CA TYR A 76 -0.11 25.75 7.43
C TYR A 76 -1.51 26.35 7.46
N SER A 77 -2.54 25.53 7.70
CA SER A 77 -3.93 25.98 7.65
C SER A 77 -4.37 26.75 8.91
N ASP A 78 -5.51 27.44 8.82
CA ASP A 78 -6.13 28.13 9.96
C ASP A 78 -6.57 27.18 11.09
N ALA A 79 -6.80 25.90 10.76
CA ALA A 79 -7.23 24.87 11.72
C ALA A 79 -6.07 24.03 12.28
N SER A 80 -4.83 24.44 12.00
CA SER A 80 -3.61 23.76 12.41
C SER A 80 -3.39 23.81 13.93
N GLY A 81 -2.79 22.76 14.48
CA GLY A 81 -2.24 22.75 15.84
C GLY A 81 -0.81 23.30 15.97
N PHE A 82 -0.18 23.75 14.88
CA PHE A 82 1.23 24.19 14.83
C PHE A 82 1.39 25.73 14.97
N ASP A 83 0.83 26.28 16.05
CA ASP A 83 0.82 27.72 16.30
C ASP A 83 2.25 28.30 16.42
N TYR A 84 3.19 27.57 17.03
CA TYR A 84 4.57 28.01 17.22
C TYR A 84 5.35 28.00 15.91
N VAL A 85 5.27 26.94 15.11
CA VAL A 85 5.90 26.91 13.77
C VAL A 85 5.38 28.05 12.90
N GLN A 86 4.07 28.29 12.90
CA GLN A 86 3.49 29.44 12.17
C GLN A 86 4.04 30.79 12.68
N SER A 87 4.32 30.91 13.97
CA SER A 87 4.95 32.13 14.52
C SER A 87 6.38 32.34 14.00
N LEU A 88 7.16 31.26 13.87
CA LEU A 88 8.51 31.33 13.30
C LEU A 88 8.49 31.68 11.82
N ILE A 89 7.49 31.21 11.07
CA ILE A 89 7.28 31.57 9.65
C ILE A 89 7.01 33.08 9.51
N ARG A 90 6.16 33.65 10.37
CA ARG A 90 5.87 35.09 10.36
C ARG A 90 7.08 35.95 10.72
N ASP A 91 7.89 35.48 11.66
CA ASP A 91 9.08 36.17 12.16
C ASP A 91 10.31 36.04 11.23
N GLY A 92 10.25 35.18 10.21
CA GLY A 92 11.37 34.92 9.29
C GLY A 92 12.44 33.98 9.86
N SER A 93 12.21 33.41 11.05
CA SER A 93 13.03 32.35 11.64
C SER A 93 12.79 30.98 11.00
N ALA A 94 11.72 30.85 10.20
CA ALA A 94 11.39 29.65 9.45
C ALA A 94 11.10 29.93 7.96
N MET A 95 11.45 28.97 7.11
CA MET A 95 11.12 28.95 5.68
C MET A 95 10.26 27.72 5.35
N PRO A 96 8.96 27.90 5.04
CA PRO A 96 8.04 26.81 4.72
C PRO A 96 7.97 26.51 3.21
N PHE A 97 7.73 25.24 2.89
CA PHE A 97 7.52 24.72 1.54
C PHE A 97 6.38 23.68 1.54
N THR A 98 5.73 23.50 0.39
CA THR A 98 4.91 22.31 0.13
C THR A 98 5.84 21.25 -0.47
N ALA A 99 6.14 20.17 0.25
CA ALA A 99 6.94 19.10 -0.31
C ALA A 99 6.08 18.21 -1.24
N ASN A 100 6.66 17.72 -2.34
CA ASN A 100 6.05 16.73 -3.22
C ASN A 100 6.63 15.34 -2.93
N ALA A 101 5.82 14.48 -2.33
CA ALA A 101 6.10 13.08 -2.07
C ALA A 101 5.56 12.22 -3.22
N ARG A 102 6.34 12.04 -4.29
CA ARG A 102 5.93 11.22 -5.46
C ARG A 102 5.55 9.80 -5.04
N SER A 103 4.51 9.22 -5.64
CA SER A 103 4.08 7.85 -5.33
C SER A 103 5.17 6.80 -5.62
N PRO A 104 5.31 5.71 -4.82
CA PRO A 104 4.50 5.36 -3.65
C PRO A 104 4.84 6.21 -2.42
N THR A 105 3.79 6.73 -1.78
CA THR A 105 3.85 7.51 -0.54
C THR A 105 3.89 6.58 0.67
N VAL A 106 4.99 5.83 0.79
CA VAL A 106 5.24 4.88 1.89
C VAL A 106 6.58 5.21 2.56
N THR A 107 6.62 5.18 3.89
CA THR A 107 7.71 5.64 4.75
C THR A 107 9.12 5.26 4.27
N MET A 108 9.43 3.97 4.10
CA MET A 108 10.78 3.52 3.70
C MET A 108 11.24 4.12 2.34
N PRO A 109 10.48 3.98 1.23
CA PRO A 109 10.76 4.69 -0.02
C PRO A 109 11.01 6.20 0.16
N ARG A 110 10.24 6.87 1.02
CA ARG A 110 10.33 8.31 1.26
C ARG A 110 11.60 8.70 2.01
N ILE A 111 11.95 7.98 3.08
CA ILE A 111 13.24 8.15 3.78
C ILE A 111 14.41 7.98 2.81
N LYS A 112 14.38 6.94 1.95
CA LYS A 112 15.41 6.74 0.92
C LYS A 112 15.48 7.93 -0.05
N SER A 113 14.36 8.47 -0.48
CA SER A 113 14.29 9.65 -1.35
C SER A 113 14.94 10.88 -0.71
N MET A 114 14.58 11.18 0.55
CA MET A 114 15.05 12.37 1.27
C MET A 114 16.54 12.29 1.63
N THR A 115 17.07 11.08 1.81
CA THR A 115 18.46 10.84 2.24
C THR A 115 19.47 10.72 1.11
N THR A 116 19.03 10.15 -0.01
CA THR A 116 19.89 9.96 -1.20
C THR A 116 19.69 11.04 -2.25
N GLY A 117 18.55 11.73 -2.23
CA GLY A 117 18.11 12.60 -3.32
C GLY A 117 17.68 11.84 -4.58
N SER A 118 17.57 10.51 -4.50
CA SER A 118 17.11 9.67 -5.59
C SER A 118 15.58 9.56 -5.61
N ILE A 119 15.05 8.99 -6.68
CA ILE A 119 13.61 8.80 -6.87
C ILE A 119 13.27 7.35 -6.59
N PRO A 120 12.35 7.08 -5.64
CA PRO A 120 12.05 5.72 -5.24
C PRO A 120 11.50 4.88 -6.39
N SER A 121 11.85 3.60 -6.38
CA SER A 121 11.35 2.63 -7.33
C SER A 121 10.19 1.84 -6.72
N PHE A 122 9.30 1.33 -7.57
CA PHE A 122 8.24 0.45 -7.13
C PHE A 122 8.77 -0.90 -6.59
N VAL A 123 10.02 -1.27 -6.91
CA VAL A 123 10.72 -2.43 -6.31
C VAL A 123 11.01 -2.17 -4.83
N ASP A 124 11.38 -0.93 -4.47
CA ASP A 124 11.65 -0.57 -3.06
C ASP A 124 10.40 -0.79 -2.19
N LEU A 125 9.21 -0.62 -2.75
CA LEU A 125 7.95 -0.92 -2.06
C LEU A 125 7.74 -2.42 -1.82
N ILE A 126 8.09 -3.28 -2.79
CA ILE A 126 7.94 -4.74 -2.66
C ILE A 126 8.92 -5.27 -1.60
N LEU A 127 10.16 -4.77 -1.62
CA LEU A 127 11.19 -5.15 -0.65
C LEU A 127 10.88 -4.63 0.77
N ASN A 128 10.13 -3.53 0.91
CA ASN A 128 9.69 -3.02 2.20
C ASN A 128 8.75 -3.98 2.97
N PHE A 129 8.03 -4.87 2.27
CA PHE A 129 7.22 -5.90 2.94
C PHE A 129 8.04 -7.05 3.53
N ASP A 130 9.34 -7.12 3.23
CA ASP A 130 10.26 -8.13 3.76
C ASP A 130 11.21 -7.52 4.79
N GLU A 131 10.75 -7.42 6.05
CA GLU A 131 11.53 -6.89 7.19
C GLU A 131 12.86 -7.63 7.44
N ALA A 132 13.01 -8.87 6.95
CA ALA A 132 14.22 -9.66 7.12
C ALA A 132 15.24 -9.47 5.98
N ASP A 133 14.86 -8.80 4.90
CA ASP A 133 15.71 -8.68 3.72
C ASP A 133 16.66 -7.47 3.80
N THR A 134 17.95 -7.78 3.95
CA THR A 134 19.04 -6.80 3.89
C THR A 134 19.27 -6.17 2.51
N SER A 135 18.55 -6.64 1.47
CA SER A 135 18.68 -6.14 0.09
C SER A 135 18.21 -4.69 -0.10
N SER A 136 17.38 -4.17 0.82
CA SER A 136 16.88 -2.78 0.82
C SER A 136 17.80 -1.79 1.54
N THR A 137 18.88 -2.26 2.17
CA THR A 137 19.82 -1.42 2.94
C THR A 137 20.53 -0.40 2.06
N LEU A 138 20.80 0.77 2.63
CA LEU A 138 21.57 1.85 2.01
C LEU A 138 23.03 1.88 2.49
N ALA A 139 23.49 0.81 3.14
CA ALA A 139 24.84 0.72 3.73
C ALA A 139 25.97 0.99 2.71
N SER A 140 25.74 0.64 1.44
CA SER A 140 26.70 0.86 0.34
C SER A 140 26.36 2.05 -0.56
N GLN A 141 25.33 2.83 -0.22
CA GLN A 141 24.88 3.97 -1.02
C GLN A 141 25.29 5.30 -0.38
N ASP A 142 25.57 6.26 -1.24
CA ASP A 142 25.89 7.61 -0.82
C ASP A 142 24.63 8.36 -0.38
N THR A 143 24.65 8.87 0.85
CA THR A 143 23.55 9.59 1.50
C THR A 143 24.12 10.79 2.24
N TRP A 144 23.28 11.79 2.55
CA TRP A 144 23.75 12.89 3.37
C TRP A 144 24.18 12.43 4.78
N LEU A 145 23.68 11.30 5.31
CA LEU A 145 24.16 10.71 6.57
C LEU A 145 25.59 10.19 6.42
N ALA A 146 25.87 9.46 5.35
CA ALA A 146 27.20 8.95 5.05
C ALA A 146 28.20 10.10 4.84
N GLN A 147 27.77 11.19 4.19
CA GLN A 147 28.57 12.40 4.00
C GLN A 147 28.86 13.14 5.31
N ILE A 148 27.87 13.29 6.21
CA ILE A 148 28.08 13.86 7.55
C ILE A 148 29.10 13.03 8.35
N LYS A 149 28.96 11.69 8.31
CA LYS A 149 29.89 10.76 8.98
C LYS A 149 31.31 10.87 8.41
N ALA A 150 31.44 10.92 7.08
CA ALA A 150 32.73 11.08 6.40
C ALA A 150 33.39 12.44 6.66
N LYS A 151 32.59 13.51 6.81
CA LYS A 151 33.07 14.85 7.17
C LYS A 151 33.52 14.94 8.63
N GLY A 152 33.08 14.03 9.50
CA GLY A 152 33.47 14.00 10.91
C GLY A 152 32.79 15.09 11.75
N MET A 153 31.50 15.37 11.51
CA MET A 153 30.74 16.42 12.21
C MET A 153 30.35 16.08 13.66
N GLY A 154 30.78 14.92 14.18
CA GLY A 154 30.43 14.41 15.51
C GLY A 154 29.58 13.15 15.44
N LYS A 155 28.99 12.76 16.57
CA LYS A 155 28.10 11.59 16.65
C LYS A 155 26.81 11.77 15.85
N LEU A 156 26.30 10.69 15.29
CA LEU A 156 25.00 10.62 14.61
C LEU A 156 23.99 9.95 15.55
N LEU A 157 22.88 10.64 15.82
CA LEU A 157 21.82 10.17 16.72
C LEU A 157 20.55 9.81 15.94
N MET A 158 19.84 8.77 16.36
CA MET A 158 18.54 8.40 15.80
C MET A 158 17.56 7.96 16.90
N TYR A 159 16.41 8.61 16.96
CA TYR A 159 15.33 8.25 17.87
C TYR A 159 14.00 8.24 17.11
N GLY A 160 13.26 7.13 17.11
CA GLY A 160 12.00 7.04 16.37
C GLY A 160 11.80 5.73 15.62
N ASP A 161 11.08 5.76 14.51
CA ASP A 161 10.80 4.60 13.65
C ASP A 161 12.06 3.81 13.25
N ASP A 162 12.08 2.52 13.61
CA ASP A 162 13.20 1.60 13.36
C ASP A 162 13.53 1.36 11.87
N THR A 163 12.69 1.83 10.94
CA THR A 163 12.99 1.89 9.50
C THR A 163 14.35 2.53 9.21
N TRP A 164 14.75 3.56 9.98
CA TRP A 164 16.08 4.16 9.83
C TRP A 164 17.21 3.18 10.17
N LEU A 165 17.05 2.34 11.19
CA LEU A 165 18.08 1.38 11.60
C LEU A 165 18.21 0.25 10.57
N LYS A 166 17.10 -0.12 9.94
CA LYS A 166 17.06 -1.09 8.83
C LYS A 166 17.72 -0.53 7.57
N LEU A 167 17.43 0.72 7.20
CA LEU A 167 18.02 1.35 6.02
C LEU A 167 19.51 1.70 6.22
N PHE A 168 19.91 2.08 7.43
CA PHE A 168 21.25 2.60 7.74
C PHE A 168 21.96 1.78 8.84
N PRO A 169 22.17 0.47 8.64
CA PRO A 169 22.75 -0.39 9.68
C PRO A 169 24.15 0.08 10.07
N ASN A 170 24.43 0.12 11.39
CA ASN A 170 25.70 0.58 11.97
C ASN A 170 26.08 2.04 11.62
N THR A 171 25.10 2.88 11.30
CA THR A 171 25.34 4.29 10.95
C THR A 171 25.36 5.19 12.18
N PHE A 172 24.41 5.02 13.10
CA PHE A 172 24.22 5.85 14.28
C PHE A 172 25.08 5.40 15.46
N ASP A 173 25.52 6.37 16.27
CA ASP A 173 26.36 6.14 17.46
C ASP A 173 25.52 6.02 18.74
N ARG A 174 24.33 6.66 18.76
CA ARG A 174 23.32 6.52 19.80
C ARG A 174 21.96 6.40 19.14
N GLU A 175 21.22 5.36 19.49
CA GLU A 175 19.95 5.06 18.86
C GLU A 175 18.93 4.46 19.83
N ASN A 176 17.65 4.72 19.57
CA ASN A 176 16.53 4.02 20.20
C ASN A 176 15.38 3.90 19.18
N GLY A 177 15.35 2.76 18.48
CA GLY A 177 14.35 2.43 17.49
C GLY A 177 13.02 2.00 18.11
N THR A 178 11.92 2.45 17.51
CA THR A 178 10.54 2.11 17.86
C THR A 178 9.91 1.41 16.67
N SER A 179 9.24 0.28 16.89
CA SER A 179 8.59 -0.46 15.80
C SER A 179 7.34 0.30 15.32
N SER A 180 7.31 0.61 14.02
CA SER A 180 6.21 1.28 13.32
C SER A 180 4.96 0.42 13.10
N PHE A 181 5.03 -0.90 13.35
CA PHE A 181 3.92 -1.81 13.04
C PHE A 181 2.80 -1.84 14.09
N PHE A 182 2.98 -1.25 15.27
CA PHE A 182 1.94 -1.18 16.31
C PHE A 182 1.09 0.09 16.19
N VAL A 183 0.27 0.16 15.13
CA VAL A 183 -0.61 1.29 14.78
C VAL A 183 -1.61 1.66 15.90
N ALA A 184 -1.87 0.76 16.84
CA ALA A 184 -2.80 1.00 17.94
C ALA A 184 -2.29 2.05 18.96
N ASP A 185 -0.97 2.21 19.08
CA ASP A 185 -0.32 3.13 20.01
C ASP A 185 0.23 4.36 19.28
N PHE A 186 -0.34 5.54 19.57
CA PHE A 186 0.13 6.84 19.08
C PHE A 186 0.69 7.72 20.19
N THR A 187 0.93 7.17 21.40
CA THR A 187 1.40 7.94 22.57
C THR A 187 2.74 7.44 23.08
N GLU A 188 2.87 6.14 23.34
CA GLU A 188 4.13 5.57 23.82
C GLU A 188 5.21 5.58 22.73
N VAL A 189 4.84 5.36 21.46
CA VAL A 189 5.75 5.56 20.31
C VAL A 189 6.41 6.94 20.27
N ASP A 190 5.65 8.02 20.50
CA ASP A 190 6.19 9.38 20.47
C ASP A 190 6.96 9.70 21.77
N ASN A 191 6.49 9.19 22.92
CA ASN A 191 7.21 9.32 24.19
C ASN A 191 8.58 8.63 24.16
N ASN A 192 8.71 7.52 23.43
CA ASN A 192 9.97 6.80 23.24
C ASN A 192 11.02 7.66 22.53
N VAL A 193 10.59 8.60 21.69
CA VAL A 193 11.44 9.61 21.03
C VAL A 193 11.72 10.76 21.99
N THR A 194 10.65 11.40 22.48
CA THR A 194 10.71 12.66 23.24
C THR A 194 11.57 12.56 24.50
N ARG A 195 11.57 11.42 25.20
CA ARG A 195 12.35 11.25 26.44
C ARG A 195 13.86 11.41 26.26
N ASN A 196 14.38 11.23 25.04
CA ASN A 196 15.82 11.35 24.77
C ASN A 196 16.24 12.78 24.41
N ILE A 197 15.30 13.69 24.13
CA ILE A 197 15.62 15.04 23.62
C ILE A 197 16.34 15.88 24.66
N ALA A 198 15.78 16.03 25.86
CA ALA A 198 16.33 16.93 26.87
C ALA A 198 17.80 16.59 27.26
N PRO A 199 18.18 15.32 27.49
CA PRO A 199 19.58 14.97 27.73
C PRO A 199 20.51 15.26 26.55
N GLU A 200 20.03 15.19 25.31
CA GLU A 200 20.86 15.37 24.13
C GLU A 200 21.09 16.83 23.75
N LEU A 201 20.14 17.71 24.07
CA LEU A 201 20.31 19.15 23.89
C LEU A 201 21.48 19.68 24.74
N GLU A 202 21.68 19.16 25.95
CA GLU A 202 22.81 19.52 26.82
C GLU A 202 24.18 19.02 26.33
N ASN A 203 24.21 18.07 25.40
CA ASN A 203 25.45 17.51 24.86
C ASN A 203 25.94 18.31 23.64
N ASN A 204 27.26 18.41 23.48
CA ASN A 204 27.90 19.10 22.35
C ASN A 204 28.66 18.16 21.39
N ASP A 205 28.54 16.84 21.57
CA ASP A 205 29.36 15.80 20.89
C ASP A 205 28.75 15.25 19.60
N TRP A 206 27.56 15.69 19.20
CA TRP A 206 26.80 15.17 18.06
C TRP A 206 26.67 16.17 16.90
N GLY A 207 26.79 15.70 15.65
CA GLY A 207 26.61 16.55 14.45
C GLY A 207 25.21 16.44 13.83
N LEU A 208 24.53 15.32 14.09
CA LEU A 208 23.23 15.00 13.53
C LEU A 208 22.33 14.40 14.60
N MET A 209 21.09 14.87 14.69
CA MET A 209 20.01 14.25 15.44
C MET A 209 18.81 13.99 14.53
N VAL A 210 18.50 12.71 14.27
CA VAL A 210 17.29 12.30 13.56
C VAL A 210 16.20 11.96 14.58
N LEU A 211 15.05 12.60 14.44
CA LEU A 211 13.85 12.33 15.24
C LEU A 211 12.74 11.88 14.28
N HIS A 212 12.13 10.72 14.50
CA HIS A 212 11.03 10.25 13.65
C HIS A 212 9.81 9.85 14.48
N TYR A 213 8.77 10.68 14.42
CA TYR A 213 7.52 10.54 15.15
C TYR A 213 6.43 9.85 14.31
N LEU A 214 5.67 8.93 14.93
CA LEU A 214 4.70 8.06 14.25
C LEU A 214 3.24 8.40 14.59
N GLY A 215 3.01 9.19 15.65
CA GLY A 215 1.68 9.36 16.22
C GLY A 215 0.62 9.95 15.27
N LEU A 216 0.99 10.86 14.35
CA LEU A 216 0.02 11.41 13.39
C LEU A 216 -0.43 10.35 12.37
N ASP A 217 0.50 9.62 11.76
CA ASP A 217 0.17 8.52 10.83
C ASP A 217 -0.68 7.44 11.51
N HIS A 218 -0.31 7.02 12.72
CA HIS A 218 -1.08 6.06 13.50
C HIS A 218 -2.53 6.52 13.75
N ILE A 219 -2.73 7.79 14.12
CA ILE A 219 -4.08 8.38 14.28
C ILE A 219 -4.81 8.43 12.92
N GLY A 220 -4.08 8.73 11.84
CA GLY A 220 -4.55 8.71 10.46
C GLY A 220 -5.18 7.37 10.11
N HIS A 221 -4.41 6.28 10.13
CA HIS A 221 -4.90 4.92 9.80
C HIS A 221 -6.05 4.48 10.69
N LYS A 222 -6.01 4.87 11.97
CA LYS A 222 -6.96 4.45 13.00
C LYS A 222 -8.32 5.13 12.87
N ALA A 223 -8.34 6.46 12.76
CA ALA A 223 -9.56 7.27 12.87
C ALA A 223 -9.71 8.35 11.78
N GLY A 224 -8.74 8.44 10.86
CA GLY A 224 -8.70 9.43 9.79
C GLY A 224 -8.13 10.80 10.21
N PRO A 225 -7.79 11.64 9.22
CA PRO A 225 -7.15 12.94 9.43
C PRO A 225 -8.03 13.98 10.16
N LYS A 226 -9.34 13.74 10.23
CA LYS A 226 -10.32 14.64 10.86
C LYS A 226 -10.77 14.15 12.25
N SER A 227 -10.07 13.17 12.83
CA SER A 227 -10.40 12.62 14.15
C SER A 227 -10.17 13.63 15.27
N SER A 228 -10.87 13.47 16.40
CA SER A 228 -10.69 14.32 17.59
C SER A 228 -9.29 14.20 18.22
N ASN A 229 -8.55 13.13 17.92
CA ASN A 229 -7.19 12.91 18.42
C ASN A 229 -6.12 13.63 17.58
N MET A 230 -6.44 14.00 16.33
CA MET A 230 -5.46 14.57 15.40
C MET A 230 -4.95 15.95 15.86
N PHE A 231 -5.86 16.85 16.23
CA PHE A 231 -5.49 18.21 16.64
C PHE A 231 -4.65 18.27 17.94
N PRO A 232 -4.98 17.54 19.03
CA PRO A 232 -4.10 17.42 20.18
C PRO A 232 -2.70 16.90 19.83
N LYS A 233 -2.61 15.94 18.91
CA LYS A 233 -1.31 15.38 18.47
C LYS A 233 -0.49 16.38 17.66
N GLN A 234 -1.11 17.21 16.83
CA GLN A 234 -0.42 18.32 16.15
C GLN A 234 0.20 19.30 17.16
N ARG A 235 -0.53 19.66 18.23
CA ARG A 235 -0.01 20.52 19.31
C ARG A 235 1.16 19.90 20.07
N GLU A 236 1.14 18.59 20.25
CA GLU A 236 2.27 17.88 20.86
C GLU A 236 3.53 18.05 20.00
N MET A 237 3.43 17.82 18.68
CA MET A 237 4.56 17.97 17.75
C MET A 237 5.07 19.42 17.69
N ASP A 238 4.17 20.40 17.67
CA ASP A 238 4.53 21.82 17.74
C ASP A 238 5.27 22.17 19.05
N GLY A 239 4.86 21.56 20.17
CA GLY A 239 5.56 21.70 21.46
C GLY A 239 6.98 21.12 21.46
N ILE A 240 7.21 20.03 20.74
CA ILE A 240 8.56 19.49 20.54
C ILE A 240 9.41 20.45 19.71
N VAL A 241 8.88 20.98 18.60
CA VAL A 241 9.58 21.98 17.79
C VAL A 241 9.96 23.20 18.63
N LYS A 242 9.05 23.67 19.48
CA LYS A 242 9.32 24.76 20.42
C LYS A 242 10.48 24.46 21.35
N THR A 243 10.50 23.27 21.96
CA THR A 243 11.57 22.84 22.85
C THR A 243 12.94 22.84 22.15
N LEU A 244 13.00 22.33 20.91
CA LEU A 244 14.22 22.28 20.11
C LEU A 244 14.69 23.69 19.72
N PHE A 245 13.79 24.54 19.24
CA PHE A 245 14.14 25.88 18.77
C PHE A 245 14.59 26.80 19.93
N GLU A 246 13.90 26.76 21.08
CA GLU A 246 14.30 27.54 22.27
C GLU A 246 15.68 27.11 22.79
N ALA A 247 16.05 25.83 22.67
CA ALA A 247 17.40 25.37 22.98
C ALA A 247 18.45 25.90 21.98
N MET A 248 18.12 25.97 20.69
CA MET A 248 19.00 26.58 19.67
C MET A 248 19.23 28.08 19.90
N GLU A 249 18.27 28.78 20.49
CA GLU A 249 18.41 30.20 20.86
C GLU A 249 19.19 30.41 22.16
N SER A 250 19.00 29.53 23.15
CA SER A 250 19.52 29.72 24.51
C SER A 250 20.88 29.07 24.76
N GLN A 251 21.23 28.01 24.03
CA GLN A 251 22.45 27.24 24.26
C GLN A 251 23.54 27.57 23.23
N PRO A 252 24.72 28.08 23.65
CA PRO A 252 25.74 28.55 22.72
C PRO A 252 26.27 27.49 21.75
N HIS A 253 26.33 26.20 22.12
CA HIS A 253 26.82 25.15 21.23
C HIS A 253 25.81 24.73 20.14
N LEU A 254 24.58 25.24 20.20
CA LEU A 254 23.49 24.97 19.26
C LEU A 254 23.16 26.16 18.34
N ASP A 255 23.84 27.30 18.50
CA ASP A 255 23.55 28.56 17.78
C ASP A 255 23.68 28.47 16.24
N SER A 256 24.40 27.45 15.76
CA SER A 256 24.70 27.16 14.37
C SER A 256 24.00 25.87 13.88
N THR A 257 22.92 25.49 14.55
CA THR A 257 22.08 24.35 14.18
C THR A 257 21.03 24.73 13.13
N LEU A 258 20.78 23.82 12.19
CA LEU A 258 19.63 23.82 11.31
C LEU A 258 18.60 22.79 11.81
N LEU A 259 17.35 23.22 12.02
CA LEU A 259 16.23 22.31 12.27
C LEU A 259 15.41 22.16 11.00
N VAL A 260 15.19 20.93 10.55
CA VAL A 260 14.30 20.60 9.43
C VAL A 260 13.12 19.79 9.97
N LEU A 261 11.92 20.34 9.88
CA LEU A 261 10.66 19.63 10.14
C LEU A 261 10.05 19.20 8.82
N CYS A 262 9.77 17.91 8.63
CA CYS A 262 9.15 17.44 7.39
C CYS A 262 8.22 16.25 7.61
N GLY A 263 7.24 16.11 6.71
CA GLY A 263 6.53 14.86 6.48
C GLY A 263 7.21 14.03 5.41
N ASP A 264 7.27 12.73 5.62
CA ASP A 264 7.68 11.75 4.63
C ASP A 264 6.59 11.50 3.57
N HIS A 265 5.32 11.58 3.96
CA HIS A 265 4.14 11.69 3.09
C HIS A 265 2.99 12.42 3.81
N GLY A 266 1.85 12.53 3.15
CA GLY A 266 0.57 12.88 3.78
C GLY A 266 -0.35 11.67 3.93
N MET A 267 -1.67 11.89 3.94
CA MET A 267 -2.69 10.82 3.99
C MET A 267 -3.99 11.26 3.30
N ASN A 268 -4.71 10.32 2.74
CA ASN A 268 -6.04 10.60 2.18
C ASN A 268 -7.09 10.77 3.29
N ASP A 269 -8.31 11.17 2.91
CA ASP A 269 -9.41 11.41 3.85
C ASP A 269 -9.92 10.15 4.58
N ALA A 270 -9.53 8.95 4.13
CA ALA A 270 -9.79 7.69 4.83
C ALA A 270 -8.68 7.34 5.84
N GLY A 271 -7.61 8.13 5.91
CA GLY A 271 -6.46 7.85 6.79
C GLY A 271 -5.40 6.94 6.19
N ASN A 272 -5.51 6.56 4.92
CA ASN A 272 -4.53 5.69 4.27
C ASN A 272 -3.54 6.50 3.41
N HIS A 273 -2.41 5.89 3.09
CA HIS A 273 -1.38 6.43 2.20
C HIS A 273 -0.75 5.33 1.33
N GLY A 274 0.07 5.70 0.36
CA GLY A 274 0.72 4.79 -0.60
C GLY A 274 0.29 5.00 -2.06
N ALA A 275 -0.72 5.85 -2.31
CA ALA A 275 -1.20 6.21 -3.64
C ALA A 275 -0.70 7.60 -4.06
N SER A 276 -1.53 8.39 -4.73
CA SER A 276 -1.13 9.66 -5.36
C SER A 276 -2.20 10.76 -5.25
N SER A 277 -3.09 10.70 -4.25
CA SER A 277 -4.01 11.82 -4.02
C SER A 277 -3.25 13.04 -3.49
N PRO A 278 -3.73 14.28 -3.73
CA PRO A 278 -3.06 15.48 -3.23
C PRO A 278 -2.80 15.47 -1.72
N GLY A 279 -3.75 14.91 -0.94
CA GLY A 279 -3.58 14.74 0.50
C GLY A 279 -2.47 13.76 0.89
N GLU A 280 -2.11 12.80 0.03
CA GLU A 280 -1.00 11.86 0.26
C GLU A 280 0.35 12.42 -0.21
N THR A 281 0.36 13.22 -1.27
CA THR A 281 1.60 13.67 -1.93
C THR A 281 2.11 15.03 -1.46
N SER A 282 1.35 15.76 -0.65
CA SER A 282 1.68 17.14 -0.24
C SER A 282 1.99 17.28 1.27
N PRO A 283 3.07 16.67 1.80
CA PRO A 283 3.50 16.90 3.18
C PRO A 283 4.05 18.32 3.41
N ALA A 284 4.04 18.74 4.69
CA ALA A 284 4.72 19.94 5.13
C ALA A 284 6.25 19.76 5.12
N LEU A 285 6.98 20.84 4.82
CA LEU A 285 8.44 20.93 4.93
C LEU A 285 8.82 22.34 5.39
N VAL A 286 9.51 22.44 6.53
CA VAL A 286 9.88 23.72 7.14
C VAL A 286 11.33 23.66 7.61
N PHE A 287 12.15 24.61 7.17
CA PHE A 287 13.50 24.83 7.68
C PHE A 287 13.47 25.94 8.73
N MET A 288 14.17 25.74 9.85
CA MET A 288 14.13 26.62 11.02
C MET A 288 15.53 26.85 11.58
N SER A 289 15.87 28.11 11.84
CA SER A 289 17.05 28.52 12.60
C SER A 289 16.99 30.01 12.88
N PRO A 290 17.49 30.50 14.03
CA PRO A 290 17.65 31.94 14.27
C PRO A 290 18.45 32.66 13.16
N LYS A 291 19.39 31.96 12.50
CA LYS A 291 20.18 32.50 11.38
C LYS A 291 19.34 32.80 10.13
N LEU A 292 18.16 32.19 9.96
CA LEU A 292 17.31 32.39 8.77
C LEU A 292 16.74 33.81 8.68
N LYS A 293 16.63 34.57 9.78
CA LYS A 293 16.23 35.99 9.77
C LYS A 293 17.11 36.86 8.86
N LYS A 294 18.35 36.43 8.59
CA LYS A 294 19.28 37.15 7.72
C LYS A 294 18.92 37.03 6.24
N VAL A 295 18.15 36.01 5.86
CA VAL A 295 17.90 35.61 4.46
C VAL A 295 16.42 35.46 4.13
N SER A 296 15.54 35.32 5.14
CA SER A 296 14.09 35.28 5.01
C SER A 296 13.45 36.60 5.44
N HIS A 297 12.36 37.00 4.78
CA HIS A 297 11.59 38.21 5.12
C HIS A 297 10.28 37.91 5.87
N GLY A 298 10.08 36.66 6.29
CA GLY A 298 8.82 36.19 6.87
C GLY A 298 7.72 36.02 5.82
N LEU A 299 6.82 35.07 6.04
CA LEU A 299 5.67 34.81 5.16
C LEU A 299 4.36 34.85 5.95
N SER A 300 3.24 35.00 5.25
CA SER A 300 1.92 34.88 5.88
C SER A 300 1.73 33.46 6.40
N ALA A 301 1.38 33.33 7.67
CA ALA A 301 0.97 32.09 8.33
C ALA A 301 -0.10 32.42 9.39
N PRO A 302 -1.26 31.74 9.43
CA PRO A 302 -1.70 30.69 8.50
C PRO A 302 -1.74 31.14 7.03
N ALA A 303 -1.66 30.17 6.12
CA ALA A 303 -1.70 30.40 4.68
C ALA A 303 -2.97 29.80 4.06
N GLN A 304 -3.41 30.40 2.97
CA GLN A 304 -4.47 29.85 2.11
C GLN A 304 -3.82 29.06 0.97
N HIS A 305 -4.37 27.90 0.64
CA HIS A 305 -3.83 27.06 -0.41
C HIS A 305 -4.26 27.54 -1.80
N LYS A 306 -3.39 27.38 -2.82
CA LYS A 306 -3.69 27.70 -4.22
C LYS A 306 -4.51 26.59 -4.88
N ASP A 307 -4.07 25.36 -4.68
CA ASP A 307 -4.69 24.11 -5.07
C ASP A 307 -4.72 23.18 -3.84
N GLU A 308 -5.45 22.07 -3.91
CA GLU A 308 -5.65 21.15 -2.77
C GLU A 308 -4.31 20.79 -2.08
N PHE A 309 -4.14 21.22 -0.82
CA PHE A 309 -2.92 21.04 -0.01
C PHE A 309 -1.65 21.77 -0.49
N ASP A 310 -1.72 22.68 -1.47
CA ASP A 310 -0.58 23.50 -1.91
C ASP A 310 -0.57 24.90 -1.28
N TYR A 311 0.24 25.09 -0.24
CA TYR A 311 0.26 26.32 0.59
C TYR A 311 1.41 27.28 0.25
N TYR A 312 2.60 26.77 -0.06
CA TYR A 312 3.80 27.57 -0.31
C TYR A 312 4.48 27.16 -1.62
N SER A 313 5.74 27.54 -1.84
CA SER A 313 6.50 27.07 -3.00
C SER A 313 6.66 25.55 -2.93
N MET A 314 6.31 24.88 -4.03
CA MET A 314 6.46 23.43 -4.13
C MET A 314 7.90 23.03 -4.44
N VAL A 315 8.41 22.04 -3.70
CA VAL A 315 9.75 21.43 -3.86
C VAL A 315 9.64 19.91 -3.81
N GLU A 316 10.51 19.19 -4.49
CA GLU A 316 10.53 17.73 -4.42
C GLU A 316 11.24 17.26 -3.16
N GLN A 317 10.85 16.12 -2.57
CA GLN A 317 11.57 15.59 -1.40
C GLN A 317 13.03 15.28 -1.67
N SER A 318 13.39 14.93 -2.91
CA SER A 318 14.79 14.76 -3.32
C SER A 318 15.61 16.04 -3.20
N ASP A 319 14.98 17.21 -3.22
CA ASP A 319 15.65 18.54 -3.15
C ASP A 319 16.25 18.80 -1.77
N LEU A 320 15.88 18.02 -0.75
CA LEU A 320 16.51 18.04 0.58
C LEU A 320 17.99 17.67 0.51
N ALA A 321 18.35 16.63 -0.23
CA ALA A 321 19.72 16.13 -0.27
C ALA A 321 20.76 17.17 -0.75
N PRO A 322 20.58 17.86 -1.90
CA PRO A 322 21.54 18.88 -2.34
C PRO A 322 21.49 20.14 -1.47
N THR A 323 20.32 20.47 -0.91
CA THR A 323 20.13 21.66 -0.08
C THR A 323 20.84 21.49 1.27
N ILE A 324 20.64 20.35 1.94
CA ILE A 324 21.33 20.01 3.19
C ILE A 324 22.84 19.91 2.96
N ALA A 325 23.27 19.30 1.86
CA ALA A 325 24.69 19.19 1.52
C ALA A 325 25.39 20.55 1.39
N ALA A 326 24.75 21.51 0.71
CA ALA A 326 25.28 22.87 0.62
C ALA A 326 25.24 23.60 1.97
N LEU A 327 24.13 23.51 2.71
CA LEU A 327 23.94 24.21 3.99
C LEU A 327 24.89 23.72 5.11
N LEU A 328 25.33 22.46 5.04
CA LEU A 328 26.29 21.86 5.99
C LEU A 328 27.69 21.67 5.39
N GLY A 329 27.91 22.03 4.12
CA GLY A 329 29.21 22.03 3.44
C GLY A 329 29.84 20.66 3.22
N PHE A 330 29.12 19.72 2.62
CA PHE A 330 29.65 18.45 2.12
C PHE A 330 29.18 18.17 0.68
N PRO A 331 29.81 17.22 -0.05
CA PRO A 331 29.42 16.89 -1.42
C PRO A 331 27.98 16.37 -1.54
N VAL A 332 27.29 16.73 -2.62
CA VAL A 332 25.96 16.19 -2.94
C VAL A 332 26.07 14.71 -3.28
N SER A 333 25.20 13.87 -2.72
CA SER A 333 25.22 12.41 -2.89
C SER A 333 25.30 11.97 -4.36
N LYS A 334 26.10 10.94 -4.69
CA LYS A 334 26.35 10.46 -6.07
C LYS A 334 25.13 10.06 -6.90
N ASN A 335 24.02 9.71 -6.26
CA ASN A 335 22.80 9.30 -6.95
C ASN A 335 21.67 10.33 -6.77
N ASN A 336 22.02 11.56 -6.36
CA ASN A 336 21.08 12.65 -6.20
C ASN A 336 20.54 13.14 -7.55
N LEU A 337 19.22 13.21 -7.65
CA LEU A 337 18.45 13.84 -8.71
C LEU A 337 17.75 15.12 -8.23
N GLY A 338 17.83 15.46 -6.94
CA GLY A 338 17.26 16.66 -6.36
C GLY A 338 17.88 17.94 -6.90
N ALA A 339 17.08 19.00 -6.98
CA ALA A 339 17.48 20.36 -7.29
C ALA A 339 17.70 21.17 -5.99
N PHE A 340 18.77 21.96 -5.93
CA PHE A 340 19.01 22.87 -4.81
C PHE A 340 17.91 23.93 -4.72
N ILE A 341 17.41 24.21 -3.51
CA ILE A 341 16.35 25.21 -3.25
C ILE A 341 16.95 26.63 -3.26
N PRO A 342 16.66 27.47 -4.27
CA PRO A 342 17.34 28.77 -4.45
C PRO A 342 17.13 29.79 -3.34
N ASP A 343 16.05 29.66 -2.56
CA ASP A 343 15.70 30.52 -1.42
C ASP A 343 16.82 30.58 -0.36
N PHE A 344 17.73 29.60 -0.33
CA PHE A 344 18.89 29.56 0.58
C PHE A 344 20.15 30.24 0.02
N LEU A 345 20.23 30.57 -1.27
CA LEU A 345 21.41 31.23 -1.86
C LEU A 345 21.87 32.51 -1.14
N PRO A 346 20.97 33.35 -0.57
CA PRO A 346 21.39 34.57 0.11
C PRO A 346 22.32 34.37 1.32
N PHE A 347 22.48 33.14 1.82
CA PHE A 347 23.50 32.84 2.84
C PHE A 347 24.93 33.08 2.35
N TRP A 348 25.18 32.95 1.05
CA TRP A 348 26.49 33.19 0.44
C TRP A 348 26.49 34.53 -0.28
N HIS A 349 27.34 35.47 0.16
CA HIS A 349 27.35 36.83 -0.39
C HIS A 349 28.03 36.96 -1.75
N LYS A 350 28.94 36.04 -2.10
CA LYS A 350 29.69 36.08 -3.35
C LYS A 350 28.92 35.37 -4.46
N ALA A 351 28.85 36.00 -5.63
CA ALA A 351 28.24 35.38 -6.81
C ALA A 351 28.96 34.08 -7.24
N SER A 352 30.28 34.01 -7.06
CA SER A 352 31.08 32.80 -7.30
C SER A 352 30.57 31.59 -6.51
N ASP A 353 30.27 31.80 -5.22
CA ASP A 353 29.86 30.74 -4.30
C ASP A 353 28.46 30.24 -4.67
N GLN A 354 27.53 31.16 -4.96
CA GLN A 354 26.18 30.85 -5.42
C GLN A 354 26.18 30.07 -6.75
N ILE A 355 26.99 30.51 -7.73
CA ILE A 355 27.14 29.81 -9.02
C ILE A 355 27.75 28.43 -8.82
N GLN A 356 28.78 28.31 -7.98
CA GLN A 356 29.46 27.05 -7.72
C GLN A 356 28.51 26.01 -7.09
N ILE A 357 27.64 26.40 -6.16
CA ILE A 357 26.62 25.50 -5.56
C ILE A 357 25.70 24.92 -6.63
N LEU A 358 25.14 25.78 -7.48
CA LEU A 358 24.21 25.37 -8.54
C LEU A 358 24.90 24.52 -9.61
N VAL A 359 26.12 24.89 -10.03
CA VAL A 359 26.89 24.12 -11.02
C VAL A 359 27.29 22.75 -10.46
N ARG A 360 27.66 22.65 -9.18
CA ARG A 360 27.95 21.34 -8.55
C ARG A 360 26.73 20.43 -8.53
N ASN A 361 25.57 20.96 -8.14
CA ASN A 361 24.32 20.20 -8.18
C ASN A 361 23.97 19.78 -9.62
N ALA A 362 24.14 20.68 -10.59
CA ALA A 362 23.86 20.40 -11.99
C ALA A 362 24.78 19.32 -12.58
N ARG A 363 26.09 19.39 -12.31
CA ARG A 363 27.06 18.36 -12.73
C ARG A 363 26.76 17.00 -12.10
N GLN A 364 26.34 16.99 -10.83
CA GLN A 364 25.94 15.77 -10.15
C GLN A 364 24.76 15.08 -10.89
N ILE A 365 23.71 15.82 -11.25
CA ILE A 365 22.60 15.27 -12.05
C ILE A 365 23.08 14.87 -13.46
N LEU A 366 23.92 15.71 -14.09
CA LEU A 366 24.46 15.47 -15.42
C LEU A 366 25.24 14.15 -15.51
N ASN A 367 26.00 13.79 -14.49
CA ASN A 367 26.74 12.52 -14.44
C ASN A 367 25.78 11.32 -14.53
N ILE A 368 24.62 11.41 -13.88
CA ILE A 368 23.57 10.38 -13.93
C ILE A 368 22.90 10.36 -15.31
N VAL A 369 22.56 11.53 -15.86
CA VAL A 369 21.99 11.65 -17.21
C VAL A 369 22.95 11.08 -18.26
N THR A 370 24.24 11.39 -18.14
CA THR A 370 25.30 10.91 -19.03
C THR A 370 25.49 9.40 -18.93
N ALA A 371 25.41 8.83 -17.73
CA ALA A 371 25.45 7.38 -17.54
C ALA A 371 24.24 6.68 -18.18
N ALA A 372 23.08 7.35 -18.24
CA ALA A 372 21.86 6.80 -18.82
C ALA A 372 21.78 6.92 -20.36
N PHE A 373 22.28 8.02 -20.93
CA PHE A 373 22.11 8.35 -22.35
C PHE A 373 23.42 8.38 -23.17
N GLY A 374 24.57 8.22 -22.53
CA GLY A 374 25.88 8.37 -23.15
C GLY A 374 26.43 9.81 -23.05
N SER A 375 27.76 9.94 -23.19
CA SER A 375 28.49 11.19 -22.96
C SER A 375 28.55 12.14 -24.15
N GLU A 376 28.32 11.66 -25.37
CA GLU A 376 28.56 12.44 -26.60
C GLU A 376 27.65 13.67 -26.74
N LEU A 377 26.44 13.63 -26.18
CA LEU A 377 25.47 14.74 -26.25
C LEU A 377 25.84 15.92 -25.33
N PHE A 378 26.46 15.62 -24.19
CA PHE A 378 26.73 16.58 -23.13
C PHE A 378 28.18 17.09 -23.11
N ASP A 379 29.09 16.37 -23.77
CA ASP A 379 30.48 16.80 -23.95
C ASP A 379 30.56 18.04 -24.84
N ALA A 380 31.21 19.10 -24.36
CA ALA A 380 31.43 20.34 -25.09
C ALA A 380 32.44 20.19 -26.25
N GLN A 381 33.27 19.13 -26.23
CA GLN A 381 34.27 18.84 -27.27
C GLN A 381 33.76 17.87 -28.35
N SER A 382 32.55 17.32 -28.17
CA SER A 382 31.91 16.43 -29.14
C SER A 382 31.56 17.17 -30.45
N SER A 383 31.68 16.46 -31.57
CA SER A 383 31.28 16.98 -32.89
C SER A 383 29.77 17.10 -33.08
N ILE A 384 28.98 16.55 -32.16
CA ILE A 384 27.52 16.59 -32.21
C ILE A 384 27.04 17.90 -31.58
N ASP A 385 26.21 18.66 -32.31
CA ASP A 385 25.52 19.84 -31.79
C ASP A 385 24.08 19.47 -31.38
N PRO A 386 23.77 19.29 -30.07
CA PRO A 386 22.45 18.92 -29.61
C PRO A 386 21.40 19.99 -29.91
N CYS A 387 21.82 21.25 -30.11
CA CYS A 387 20.92 22.34 -30.49
C CYS A 387 20.45 22.25 -31.95
N ALA A 388 21.15 21.46 -32.79
CA ALA A 388 20.84 21.26 -34.21
C ALA A 388 20.12 19.92 -34.48
N LEU A 389 19.95 19.07 -33.46
CA LEU A 389 19.25 17.79 -33.56
C LEU A 389 17.72 17.96 -33.49
N GLU A 390 17.00 16.87 -33.74
CA GLU A 390 15.55 16.80 -33.55
C GLU A 390 15.15 17.16 -32.11
N GLN A 391 14.04 17.89 -31.96
CA GLN A 391 13.52 18.34 -30.68
C GLN A 391 13.00 17.15 -29.85
N THR A 392 13.89 16.60 -29.04
CA THR A 392 13.59 15.63 -27.99
C THR A 392 13.95 16.24 -26.64
N GLU A 393 13.31 15.79 -25.55
CA GLU A 393 13.57 16.32 -24.21
C GLU A 393 15.06 16.25 -23.84
N ILE A 394 15.76 15.18 -24.23
CA ILE A 394 17.19 14.99 -23.96
C ILE A 394 18.07 15.96 -24.76
N ASN A 395 17.77 16.19 -26.04
CA ASN A 395 18.53 17.11 -26.89
C ASN A 395 18.36 18.57 -26.43
N GLU A 396 17.14 18.95 -26.02
CA GLU A 396 16.88 20.26 -25.43
C GLU A 396 17.64 20.45 -24.12
N LEU A 397 17.66 19.44 -23.25
CA LEU A 397 18.38 19.48 -21.98
C LEU A 397 19.89 19.64 -22.20
N ALA A 398 20.46 18.92 -23.18
CA ALA A 398 21.87 19.03 -23.56
C ALA A 398 22.21 20.40 -24.17
N CYS A 399 21.35 20.92 -25.04
CA CYS A 399 21.52 22.25 -25.63
C CYS A 399 21.50 23.37 -24.55
N GLN A 400 20.54 23.32 -23.63
CA GLN A 400 20.44 24.28 -22.53
C GLN A 400 21.65 24.20 -21.60
N TRP A 401 22.12 22.99 -21.26
CA TRP A 401 23.32 22.79 -20.43
C TRP A 401 24.54 23.48 -21.04
N ARG A 402 24.80 23.28 -22.34
CA ARG A 402 25.95 23.90 -23.03
C ARG A 402 25.93 25.42 -22.93
N LYS A 403 24.75 26.03 -23.05
CA LYS A 403 24.58 27.49 -22.91
C LYS A 403 24.83 27.96 -21.48
N ILE A 404 24.13 27.37 -20.50
CA ILE A 404 24.16 27.79 -19.09
C ILE A 404 25.56 27.60 -18.49
N ASN A 405 26.22 26.47 -18.79
CA ASN A 405 27.56 26.17 -18.29
C ASN A 405 28.64 27.10 -18.90
N LYS A 406 28.49 27.51 -20.17
CA LYS A 406 29.38 28.48 -20.81
C LYS A 406 29.26 29.88 -20.18
N GLU A 407 28.05 30.31 -19.86
CA GLU A 407 27.78 31.61 -19.23
C GLU A 407 28.27 31.68 -17.78
N ALA A 408 28.26 30.54 -17.06
CA ALA A 408 28.63 30.46 -15.64
C ALA A 408 30.05 31.02 -15.35
N HIS A 409 31.05 30.71 -16.18
CA HIS A 409 32.42 31.21 -16.00
C HIS A 409 32.54 32.73 -16.12
N ALA A 410 31.79 33.34 -17.05
CA ALA A 410 31.80 34.79 -17.23
C ALA A 410 31.08 35.50 -16.08
N LEU A 411 29.99 34.91 -15.58
CA LEU A 411 29.18 35.49 -14.51
C LEU A 411 29.82 35.35 -13.12
N ALA A 412 30.64 34.32 -12.89
CA ALA A 412 31.31 34.11 -11.61
C ALA A 412 32.32 35.20 -11.24
N ALA A 413 32.83 35.96 -12.22
CA ALA A 413 33.68 37.12 -11.99
C ALA A 413 32.90 38.39 -11.58
N GLY A 414 31.56 38.35 -11.63
CA GLY A 414 30.70 39.46 -11.27
C GLY A 414 30.49 39.63 -9.76
N ASN A 415 30.02 40.81 -9.35
CA ASN A 415 29.73 41.12 -7.94
C ASN A 415 28.34 40.65 -7.47
N LYS A 416 27.42 40.35 -8.38
CA LYS A 416 26.05 39.91 -8.09
C LYS A 416 25.65 38.80 -9.04
N LEU A 417 24.84 37.87 -8.54
CA LEU A 417 24.25 36.80 -9.35
C LEU A 417 23.27 37.40 -10.37
N ASP A 418 23.38 36.95 -11.61
CA ASP A 418 22.43 37.32 -12.66
C ASP A 418 21.13 36.53 -12.48
N GLN A 419 20.02 37.26 -12.29
CA GLN A 419 18.72 36.64 -12.00
C GLN A 419 18.19 35.81 -13.17
N LYS A 420 18.53 36.17 -14.41
CA LYS A 420 18.11 35.42 -15.59
C LYS A 420 18.83 34.07 -15.64
N TRP A 421 20.15 34.06 -15.41
CA TRP A 421 20.93 32.83 -15.32
C TRP A 421 20.47 31.93 -14.16
N LEU A 422 20.15 32.51 -12.99
CA LEU A 422 19.59 31.75 -11.86
C LEU A 422 18.27 31.05 -12.25
N ASN A 423 17.37 31.76 -12.93
CA ASN A 423 16.11 31.20 -13.39
C ASN A 423 16.33 30.09 -14.43
N ASP A 424 17.22 30.32 -15.41
CA ASP A 424 17.56 29.34 -16.45
C ASP A 424 18.19 28.08 -15.83
N MET A 425 19.12 28.22 -14.87
CA MET A 425 19.74 27.11 -14.16
C MET A 425 18.75 26.34 -13.28
N SER A 426 17.89 27.04 -12.55
CA SER A 426 16.86 26.40 -11.70
C SER A 426 15.86 25.62 -12.54
N GLN A 427 15.47 26.15 -13.71
CA GLN A 427 14.64 25.43 -14.67
C GLN A 427 15.36 24.21 -15.26
N TRP A 428 16.65 24.32 -15.56
CA TRP A 428 17.44 23.20 -16.05
C TRP A 428 17.51 22.06 -15.03
N LEU A 429 17.78 22.37 -13.75
CA LEU A 429 17.79 21.38 -12.67
C LEU A 429 16.45 20.64 -12.56
N ARG A 430 15.33 21.38 -12.54
CA ARG A 430 13.98 20.79 -12.49
C ARG A 430 13.68 19.91 -13.71
N ARG A 431 14.02 20.37 -14.92
CA ARG A 431 13.85 19.57 -16.16
C ARG A 431 14.68 18.30 -16.14
N ALA A 432 15.93 18.37 -15.68
CA ALA A 432 16.80 17.20 -15.57
C ALA A 432 16.25 16.19 -14.55
N GLN A 433 15.81 16.69 -13.39
CA GLN A 433 15.12 15.90 -12.37
C GLN A 433 13.86 15.23 -12.92
N ASP A 434 12.97 15.96 -13.60
CA ASP A 434 11.73 15.44 -14.17
C ASP A 434 11.98 14.39 -15.26
N LEU A 435 12.96 14.63 -16.15
CA LEU A 435 13.36 13.66 -17.16
C LEU A 435 13.84 12.36 -16.51
N MET A 436 14.75 12.44 -15.54
CA MET A 436 15.24 11.25 -14.85
C MET A 436 14.16 10.58 -13.97
N SER A 437 13.17 11.35 -13.51
CA SER A 437 11.99 10.85 -12.81
C SER A 437 11.09 10.00 -13.71
N SER A 438 10.84 10.48 -14.94
CA SER A 438 9.96 9.81 -15.90
C SER A 438 10.64 8.57 -16.53
N MET A 439 11.97 8.55 -16.57
CA MET A 439 12.81 7.45 -17.03
C MET A 439 12.88 6.21 -16.14
N ALA A 440 12.11 6.15 -15.04
CA ALA A 440 11.89 4.90 -14.31
C ALA A 440 11.33 3.75 -15.21
N SER A 441 10.98 4.06 -16.45
CA SER A 441 10.40 3.25 -17.52
C SER A 441 11.41 2.52 -18.43
N ASN A 442 12.65 2.23 -17.97
CA ASN A 442 13.62 1.43 -18.74
C ASN A 442 13.27 -0.09 -18.71
N TYR A 443 12.10 -0.44 -19.23
CA TYR A 443 11.57 -1.80 -19.21
C TYR A 443 12.41 -2.77 -20.06
N ASP A 444 12.61 -3.98 -19.55
CA ASP A 444 13.18 -5.08 -20.34
C ASP A 444 12.10 -5.67 -21.26
N MET A 445 11.96 -5.06 -22.44
CA MET A 445 10.93 -5.42 -23.43
C MET A 445 10.94 -6.91 -23.81
N PRO A 446 12.10 -7.56 -24.05
CA PRO A 446 12.14 -9.02 -24.25
C PRO A 446 11.44 -9.80 -23.13
N LYS A 447 11.74 -9.50 -21.86
CA LYS A 447 11.07 -10.18 -20.73
C LYS A 447 9.57 -9.90 -20.67
N LEU A 448 9.13 -8.67 -20.97
CA LEU A 448 7.70 -8.35 -21.05
C LEU A 448 6.99 -9.22 -22.08
N TYR A 449 7.56 -9.36 -23.28
CA TYR A 449 6.95 -10.17 -24.34
C TYR A 449 6.99 -11.67 -24.03
N ILE A 450 8.07 -12.17 -23.44
CA ILE A 450 8.16 -13.58 -23.01
C ILE A 450 7.11 -13.86 -21.92
N GLY A 451 6.98 -13.01 -20.91
CA GLY A 451 5.96 -13.16 -19.87
C GLY A 451 4.53 -13.20 -20.44
N GLN A 452 4.21 -12.28 -21.36
CA GLN A 452 2.93 -12.27 -22.08
C GLN A 452 2.70 -13.54 -22.91
N ALA A 453 3.72 -14.00 -23.64
CA ALA A 453 3.62 -15.22 -24.43
C ALA A 453 3.32 -16.44 -23.55
N ILE A 454 3.99 -16.56 -22.39
CA ILE A 454 3.74 -17.63 -21.42
C ILE A 454 2.32 -17.55 -20.86
N ALA A 455 1.83 -16.35 -20.53
CA ALA A 455 0.45 -16.16 -20.06
C ALA A 455 -0.58 -16.53 -21.14
N ALA A 456 -0.34 -16.16 -22.40
CA ALA A 456 -1.20 -16.53 -23.53
C ALA A 456 -1.21 -18.05 -23.75
N VAL A 457 -0.07 -18.73 -23.62
CA VAL A 457 0.00 -20.20 -23.69
C VAL A 457 -0.81 -20.85 -22.56
N ALA A 458 -0.76 -20.32 -21.33
CA ALA A 458 -1.57 -20.80 -20.22
C ALA A 458 -3.08 -20.63 -20.48
N ALA A 459 -3.48 -19.49 -21.05
CA ALA A 459 -4.87 -19.22 -21.43
C ALA A 459 -5.37 -20.16 -22.55
N ILE A 460 -4.55 -20.40 -23.57
CA ILE A 460 -4.87 -21.33 -24.66
C ILE A 460 -4.96 -22.76 -24.11
N ALA A 461 -3.99 -23.20 -23.30
CA ALA A 461 -3.98 -24.54 -22.72
C ALA A 461 -5.23 -24.81 -21.87
N SER A 462 -5.61 -23.87 -21.00
CA SER A 462 -6.81 -24.00 -20.17
C SER A 462 -8.10 -23.94 -21.01
N ALA A 463 -8.16 -23.12 -22.06
CA ALA A 463 -9.30 -23.07 -22.98
C ALA A 463 -9.47 -24.38 -23.78
N VAL A 464 -8.37 -25.01 -24.21
CA VAL A 464 -8.39 -26.34 -24.84
C VAL A 464 -8.97 -27.38 -23.89
N VAL A 465 -8.57 -27.37 -22.61
CA VAL A 465 -9.15 -28.25 -21.58
C VAL A 465 -10.66 -28.00 -21.44
N LEU A 466 -11.09 -26.73 -21.39
CA LEU A 466 -12.51 -26.36 -21.32
C LEU A 466 -13.33 -26.92 -22.49
N VAL A 467 -12.81 -26.78 -23.71
CA VAL A 467 -13.46 -27.34 -24.92
C VAL A 467 -13.52 -28.85 -24.83
N SER A 468 -12.42 -29.51 -24.44
CA SER A 468 -12.34 -30.98 -24.34
C SER A 468 -13.28 -31.57 -23.28
N LEU A 469 -13.58 -30.83 -22.20
CA LEU A 469 -14.51 -31.23 -21.15
C LEU A 469 -15.98 -31.08 -21.58
N GLY A 470 -16.27 -30.47 -22.73
CA GLY A 470 -17.63 -30.20 -23.19
C GLY A 470 -18.33 -29.08 -22.42
N ALA A 471 -17.64 -28.39 -21.51
CA ALA A 471 -18.19 -27.31 -20.70
C ALA A 471 -18.65 -26.11 -21.55
N HIS A 472 -18.05 -25.92 -22.73
CA HIS A 472 -18.50 -24.95 -23.75
C HIS A 472 -19.91 -25.21 -24.28
N ARG A 473 -20.46 -26.41 -24.09
CA ARG A 473 -21.83 -26.77 -24.52
C ARG A 473 -22.88 -26.41 -23.46
N ASP A 474 -22.46 -25.96 -22.28
CA ASP A 474 -23.36 -25.40 -21.29
C ASP A 474 -23.85 -24.03 -21.79
N GLY A 475 -25.17 -23.78 -21.72
CA GLY A 475 -25.81 -22.58 -22.29
C GLY A 475 -25.39 -21.25 -21.63
N GLN A 476 -24.48 -21.31 -20.65
CA GLN A 476 -23.95 -20.17 -19.90
C GLN A 476 -22.49 -19.82 -20.27
N ILE A 477 -21.91 -20.42 -21.32
CA ILE A 477 -20.56 -20.07 -21.77
C ILE A 477 -20.46 -18.64 -22.33
N LEU A 478 -21.52 -18.16 -23.02
CA LEU A 478 -21.53 -16.82 -23.59
C LEU A 478 -21.42 -15.71 -22.52
N PRO A 479 -22.24 -15.73 -21.44
CA PRO A 479 -22.04 -14.82 -20.31
C PRO A 479 -20.63 -14.88 -19.70
N PHE A 480 -20.04 -16.07 -19.56
CA PHE A 480 -18.68 -16.23 -19.04
C PHE A 480 -17.63 -15.56 -19.95
N SER A 481 -17.70 -15.79 -21.26
CA SER A 481 -16.78 -15.18 -22.23
C SER A 481 -16.95 -13.65 -22.30
N LEU A 482 -18.19 -13.15 -22.30
CA LEU A 482 -18.48 -11.70 -22.29
C LEU A 482 -17.93 -11.02 -21.04
N MET A 483 -18.13 -11.62 -19.85
CA MET A 483 -17.56 -11.12 -18.59
C MET A 483 -16.03 -11.06 -18.66
N THR A 484 -15.39 -12.12 -19.15
CA THR A 484 -13.92 -12.21 -19.22
C THR A 484 -13.33 -11.18 -20.20
N LEU A 485 -13.92 -11.06 -21.40
CA LEU A 485 -13.44 -10.14 -22.43
C LEU A 485 -13.71 -8.67 -22.09
N SER A 486 -14.87 -8.36 -21.52
CA SER A 486 -15.19 -6.99 -21.06
C SER A 486 -14.28 -6.54 -19.92
N TYR A 487 -13.96 -7.44 -18.99
CA TYR A 487 -12.97 -7.18 -17.94
C TYR A 487 -11.57 -6.95 -18.53
N GLY A 488 -11.17 -7.67 -19.58
CA GLY A 488 -9.93 -7.38 -20.29
C GLY A 488 -9.92 -6.02 -20.98
N ALA A 489 -11.01 -5.67 -21.66
CA ALA A 489 -11.13 -4.41 -22.39
C ALA A 489 -11.05 -3.19 -21.46
N MET A 490 -11.62 -3.26 -20.26
CA MET A 490 -11.55 -2.15 -19.29
C MET A 490 -10.14 -1.88 -18.77
N MET A 491 -9.21 -2.84 -18.86
CA MET A 491 -7.82 -2.64 -18.43
C MET A 491 -7.06 -1.59 -19.28
N TYR A 492 -7.60 -1.18 -20.43
CA TYR A 492 -6.99 -0.15 -21.28
C TYR A 492 -7.35 1.30 -20.88
N ALA A 493 -8.18 1.47 -19.84
CA ALA A 493 -8.60 2.79 -19.36
C ALA A 493 -8.30 2.93 -17.87
N SER A 494 -7.39 3.87 -17.51
CA SER A 494 -6.94 4.06 -16.13
C SER A 494 -8.09 4.34 -15.17
N SER A 495 -9.07 5.16 -15.56
CA SER A 495 -10.25 5.47 -14.74
C SER A 495 -11.13 4.25 -14.45
N TYR A 496 -11.22 3.29 -15.38
CA TYR A 496 -11.94 2.04 -15.14
C TYR A 496 -11.16 1.08 -14.25
N VAL A 497 -9.82 1.12 -14.29
CA VAL A 497 -8.98 0.35 -13.37
C VAL A 497 -9.09 0.92 -11.95
N GLU A 498 -9.11 2.24 -11.80
CA GLU A 498 -9.33 2.91 -10.51
C GLU A 498 -10.73 2.57 -9.94
N GLU A 499 -11.77 2.58 -10.78
CA GLU A 499 -13.17 2.38 -10.39
C GLU A 499 -13.71 0.96 -10.71
N GLU A 500 -12.83 -0.05 -10.61
CA GLU A 500 -13.12 -1.43 -11.00
C GLU A 500 -14.32 -2.05 -10.26
N GLN A 501 -14.59 -1.62 -9.03
CA GLN A 501 -15.72 -2.11 -8.24
C GLN A 501 -17.06 -1.97 -8.97
N HIS A 502 -17.22 -0.92 -9.80
CA HIS A 502 -18.45 -0.73 -10.55
C HIS A 502 -18.70 -1.86 -11.55
N PHE A 503 -17.66 -2.36 -12.22
CA PHE A 503 -17.77 -3.49 -13.13
C PHE A 503 -18.31 -4.73 -12.42
N TRP A 504 -17.72 -5.07 -11.27
CA TRP A 504 -18.13 -6.25 -10.49
C TRP A 504 -19.53 -6.10 -9.89
N TYR A 505 -19.86 -4.92 -9.37
CA TYR A 505 -21.17 -4.61 -8.81
C TYR A 505 -22.30 -4.70 -9.84
N TRP A 506 -22.11 -4.16 -11.04
CA TRP A 506 -23.10 -4.22 -12.11
C TRP A 506 -23.19 -5.61 -12.72
N SER A 507 -22.06 -6.27 -13.02
CA SER A 507 -22.04 -7.63 -13.55
C SER A 507 -22.71 -8.62 -12.60
N SER A 508 -22.45 -8.52 -11.29
CA SER A 508 -23.12 -9.37 -10.28
C SER A 508 -24.62 -9.13 -10.24
N SER A 509 -25.06 -7.88 -10.31
CA SER A 509 -26.49 -7.53 -10.27
C SER A 509 -27.21 -8.06 -11.50
N ILE A 510 -26.65 -7.84 -12.69
CA ILE A 510 -27.20 -8.33 -13.96
C ILE A 510 -27.25 -9.87 -13.94
N TRP A 511 -26.18 -10.51 -13.47
CA TRP A 511 -26.11 -11.96 -13.40
C TRP A 511 -27.17 -12.57 -12.48
N LEU A 512 -27.36 -12.04 -11.27
CA LEU A 512 -28.40 -12.52 -10.35
C LEU A 512 -29.81 -12.30 -10.90
N VAL A 513 -30.06 -11.19 -11.61
CA VAL A 513 -31.34 -10.98 -12.31
C VAL A 513 -31.55 -12.04 -13.38
N ILE A 514 -30.54 -12.33 -14.21
CA ILE A 514 -30.62 -13.38 -15.25
C ILE A 514 -30.91 -14.74 -14.61
N GLN A 515 -30.20 -15.13 -13.56
CA GLN A 515 -30.43 -16.40 -12.87
C GLN A 515 -31.83 -16.46 -12.23
N GLY A 516 -32.26 -15.38 -11.59
CA GLY A 516 -33.60 -15.27 -11.01
C GLY A 516 -34.69 -15.44 -12.07
N VAL A 517 -34.60 -14.72 -13.19
CA VAL A 517 -35.57 -14.82 -14.30
C VAL A 517 -35.59 -16.24 -14.89
N LEU A 518 -34.42 -16.85 -15.13
CA LEU A 518 -34.34 -18.22 -15.66
C LEU A 518 -34.92 -19.25 -14.68
N HIS A 519 -34.70 -19.08 -13.38
CA HIS A 519 -35.21 -19.98 -12.34
C HIS A 519 -36.73 -19.83 -12.16
N ILE A 520 -37.23 -18.60 -12.10
CA ILE A 520 -38.67 -18.29 -12.01
C ILE A 520 -39.40 -18.84 -13.22
N ARG A 521 -38.86 -18.70 -14.44
CA ARG A 521 -39.46 -19.27 -15.66
C ARG A 521 -39.58 -20.79 -15.62
N ARG A 522 -38.69 -21.50 -14.91
CA ARG A 522 -38.70 -22.97 -14.84
C ARG A 522 -39.66 -23.52 -13.79
N ARG A 523 -39.76 -22.89 -12.62
CA ARG A 523 -40.51 -23.41 -11.45
C ARG A 523 -41.79 -22.65 -11.15
N ASN A 524 -41.85 -21.37 -11.49
CA ASN A 524 -42.99 -20.46 -11.32
C ASN A 524 -43.68 -20.53 -9.93
N SER A 525 -42.88 -20.50 -8.85
CA SER A 525 -43.36 -20.51 -7.47
C SER A 525 -43.11 -19.18 -6.77
N LEU A 526 -44.03 -18.76 -5.90
CA LEU A 526 -43.86 -17.57 -5.03
C LEU A 526 -42.58 -17.65 -4.20
N ALA A 527 -42.23 -18.83 -3.69
CA ALA A 527 -41.02 -19.01 -2.89
C ALA A 527 -39.74 -18.73 -3.70
N ASP A 528 -39.71 -19.11 -4.98
CA ASP A 528 -38.56 -18.89 -5.87
C ASP A 528 -38.41 -17.40 -6.24
N ILE A 529 -39.54 -16.70 -6.41
CA ILE A 529 -39.57 -15.25 -6.59
C ILE A 529 -39.03 -14.55 -5.33
N SER A 530 -39.46 -14.97 -4.14
CA SER A 530 -38.98 -14.44 -2.87
C SER A 530 -37.48 -14.62 -2.70
N TRP A 531 -36.93 -15.80 -2.98
CA TRP A 531 -35.48 -16.03 -2.86
C TRP A 531 -34.67 -15.17 -3.85
N SER A 532 -35.15 -15.03 -5.09
CA SER A 532 -34.51 -14.16 -6.08
C SER A 532 -34.52 -12.70 -5.63
N PHE A 533 -35.63 -12.23 -5.06
CA PHE A 533 -35.74 -10.87 -4.51
C PHE A 533 -34.81 -10.66 -3.30
N VAL A 534 -34.79 -11.60 -2.36
CA VAL A 534 -33.89 -11.57 -1.19
C VAL A 534 -32.42 -11.50 -1.63
N ALA A 535 -32.04 -12.26 -2.67
CA ALA A 535 -30.67 -12.21 -3.21
C ALA A 535 -30.34 -10.81 -3.76
N LEU A 536 -31.23 -10.19 -4.53
CA LEU A 536 -31.01 -8.85 -5.08
C LEU A 536 -30.93 -7.77 -4.00
N VAL A 537 -31.77 -7.86 -2.96
CA VAL A 537 -31.74 -6.95 -1.81
C VAL A 537 -30.43 -7.09 -1.04
N ALA A 538 -30.01 -8.32 -0.72
CA ALA A 538 -28.76 -8.56 -0.01
C ALA A 538 -27.54 -8.08 -0.82
N LEU A 539 -27.53 -8.29 -2.14
CA LEU A 539 -26.49 -7.76 -3.02
C LEU A 539 -26.51 -6.22 -3.06
N ARG A 540 -27.69 -5.59 -3.04
CA ARG A 540 -27.81 -4.12 -3.02
C ARG A 540 -27.20 -3.52 -1.75
N PHE A 541 -27.46 -4.11 -0.58
CA PHE A 541 -26.81 -3.69 0.67
C PHE A 541 -25.30 -3.93 0.62
N THR A 542 -24.85 -5.08 0.10
CA THR A 542 -23.43 -5.40 -0.04
C THR A 542 -22.69 -4.36 -0.89
N ARG A 543 -23.25 -3.96 -2.04
CA ARG A 543 -22.68 -2.93 -2.94
C ARG A 543 -22.57 -1.54 -2.33
N GLY A 544 -23.46 -1.22 -1.38
CA GLY A 544 -23.52 0.09 -0.73
C GLY A 544 -22.73 0.16 0.57
N TRP A 545 -22.07 -0.93 0.97
CA TRP A 545 -21.50 -1.07 2.31
C TRP A 545 -20.33 -0.11 2.55
N ASN A 546 -19.26 -0.27 1.77
CA ASN A 546 -18.12 0.65 1.69
C ASN A 546 -18.02 1.20 0.26
N GLN A 547 -17.82 2.52 0.10
CA GLN A 547 -17.35 3.06 -1.18
C GLN A 547 -15.84 2.91 -1.30
N THR A 548 -15.39 2.38 -2.43
CA THR A 548 -13.98 2.16 -2.76
C THR A 548 -13.63 2.87 -4.07
N GLY A 549 -12.40 2.70 -4.55
CA GLY A 549 -11.89 3.31 -5.77
C GLY A 549 -10.92 4.43 -5.45
N GLN A 550 -10.80 5.42 -6.34
CA GLN A 550 -10.01 6.62 -6.08
C GLN A 550 -10.91 7.85 -5.94
N LYS A 551 -11.91 7.98 -6.81
CA LYS A 551 -12.81 9.13 -6.86
C LYS A 551 -13.89 9.12 -5.78
N PHE A 552 -14.38 7.93 -5.42
CA PHE A 552 -15.54 7.79 -4.54
C PHE A 552 -15.22 7.32 -3.12
N THR A 553 -13.95 7.08 -2.79
CA THR A 553 -13.53 6.56 -1.47
C THR A 553 -13.96 7.45 -0.30
N GLY A 554 -14.05 8.77 -0.50
CA GLY A 554 -14.56 9.72 0.50
C GLY A 554 -16.09 9.92 0.49
N SER A 555 -16.82 9.30 -0.44
CA SER A 555 -18.27 9.51 -0.60
C SER A 555 -19.08 8.83 0.52
N PRO A 556 -20.31 9.32 0.80
CA PRO A 556 -21.21 8.67 1.75
C PRO A 556 -21.52 7.21 1.39
N ASP A 557 -21.28 6.29 2.30
CA ASP A 557 -21.68 4.88 2.23
C ASP A 557 -22.45 4.44 3.49
N ILE A 558 -22.89 3.18 3.55
CA ILE A 558 -23.63 2.66 4.71
C ILE A 558 -22.76 2.70 5.97
N VAL A 559 -21.47 2.37 5.88
CA VAL A 559 -20.59 2.36 7.04
C VAL A 559 -20.43 3.77 7.61
N LYS A 560 -19.95 4.71 6.81
CA LYS A 560 -19.65 6.10 7.20
C LYS A 560 -20.90 6.88 7.58
N SER A 561 -22.00 6.71 6.83
CA SER A 561 -23.20 7.53 7.03
C SER A 561 -24.13 6.99 8.11
N PHE A 562 -24.12 5.67 8.35
CA PHE A 562 -25.11 5.02 9.21
C PHE A 562 -24.51 4.14 10.31
N ILE A 563 -23.55 3.26 10.01
CA ILE A 563 -22.98 2.35 11.02
C ILE A 563 -22.18 3.11 12.08
N LEU A 564 -21.30 4.03 11.66
CA LEU A 564 -20.48 4.82 12.59
C LEU A 564 -21.34 5.71 13.50
N THR A 565 -22.52 6.14 13.05
CA THR A 565 -23.46 6.95 13.85
C THR A 565 -24.34 6.11 14.77
N HIS A 566 -24.38 4.77 14.60
CA HIS A 566 -25.21 3.85 15.38
C HIS A 566 -24.41 2.64 15.91
N PRO A 567 -23.37 2.86 16.73
CA PRO A 567 -22.48 1.78 17.21
C PRO A 567 -23.20 0.69 18.03
N GLN A 568 -24.28 1.01 18.75
CA GLN A 568 -25.09 -0.01 19.45
C GLN A 568 -25.77 -0.97 18.47
N LEU A 569 -26.25 -0.48 17.32
CA LEU A 569 -26.85 -1.32 16.28
C LEU A 569 -25.79 -2.21 15.64
N LEU A 570 -24.59 -1.68 15.38
CA LEU A 570 -23.46 -2.46 14.89
C LEU A 570 -23.20 -3.66 15.80
N TRP A 571 -23.01 -3.42 17.10
CA TRP A 571 -22.74 -4.50 18.06
C TRP A 571 -23.92 -5.45 18.24
N ALA A 572 -25.17 -4.99 18.10
CA ALA A 572 -26.33 -5.88 18.11
C ALA A 572 -26.29 -6.85 16.92
N VAL A 573 -25.97 -6.37 15.73
CA VAL A 573 -25.83 -7.18 14.51
C VAL A 573 -24.64 -8.14 14.61
N ILE A 574 -23.48 -7.68 15.10
CA ILE A 574 -22.30 -8.53 15.35
C ILE A 574 -22.65 -9.65 16.33
N THR A 575 -23.26 -9.31 17.46
CA THR A 575 -23.67 -10.28 18.49
C THR A 575 -24.65 -11.30 17.93
N PHE A 576 -25.65 -10.84 17.16
CA PHE A 576 -26.57 -11.74 16.46
C PHE A 576 -25.83 -12.69 15.51
N GLY A 577 -24.82 -12.21 14.78
CA GLY A 577 -24.02 -13.05 13.89
C GLY A 577 -23.23 -14.13 14.61
N TYR A 578 -22.57 -13.79 15.72
CA TYR A 578 -21.87 -14.78 16.56
C TYR A 578 -22.84 -15.80 17.17
N ILE A 579 -24.03 -15.37 17.62
CA ILE A 579 -25.09 -16.27 18.10
C ILE A 579 -25.55 -17.22 16.99
N LEU A 580 -25.81 -16.71 15.79
CA LEU A 580 -26.21 -17.55 14.65
C LEU A 580 -25.13 -18.58 14.30
N MET A 581 -23.85 -18.18 14.30
CA MET A 581 -22.73 -19.10 14.09
C MET A 581 -22.63 -20.15 15.20
N SER A 582 -22.91 -19.80 16.45
CA SER A 582 -22.91 -20.75 17.58
C SER A 582 -23.93 -21.88 17.37
N PHE A 583 -25.16 -21.56 16.96
CA PHE A 583 -26.19 -22.55 16.70
C PHE A 583 -25.84 -23.46 15.52
N ARG A 584 -25.26 -22.88 14.45
CA ARG A 584 -24.83 -23.63 13.28
C ARG A 584 -23.68 -24.56 13.59
N LEU A 585 -22.69 -24.10 14.35
CA LEU A 585 -21.55 -24.91 14.77
C LEU A 585 -22.02 -26.09 15.65
N LEU A 586 -22.87 -25.81 16.65
CA LEU A 586 -23.44 -26.85 17.52
C LEU A 586 -24.24 -27.89 16.72
N ALA A 587 -25.02 -27.45 15.72
CA ALA A 587 -25.75 -28.35 14.84
C ALA A 587 -24.85 -29.31 14.05
N ARG A 588 -23.60 -28.91 13.74
CA ARG A 588 -22.62 -29.77 13.07
C ARG A 588 -21.83 -30.65 14.02
N LEU A 589 -21.72 -30.31 15.30
CA LEU A 589 -20.95 -31.05 16.31
C LEU A 589 -21.77 -32.10 17.10
N LYS A 590 -23.00 -32.41 16.69
CA LYS A 590 -23.89 -33.39 17.34
C LYS A 590 -23.30 -34.80 17.53
N SER A 591 -22.22 -35.14 16.81
CA SER A 591 -21.51 -36.41 16.96
C SER A 591 -20.56 -36.45 18.17
N LEU A 592 -20.28 -35.31 18.82
CA LEU A 592 -19.56 -35.25 20.08
C LEU A 592 -20.54 -35.33 21.26
N PRO A 593 -20.07 -35.75 22.47
CA PRO A 593 -20.86 -35.61 23.68
C PRO A 593 -21.37 -34.18 23.86
N SER A 594 -22.62 -34.02 24.31
CA SER A 594 -23.28 -32.71 24.39
C SER A 594 -22.44 -31.69 25.13
N LEU A 595 -21.89 -32.06 26.29
CA LEU A 595 -20.99 -31.23 27.09
C LEU A 595 -19.74 -30.79 26.32
N ALA A 596 -19.08 -31.69 25.60
CA ALA A 596 -17.89 -31.34 24.81
C ALA A 596 -18.24 -30.38 23.65
N SER A 597 -19.35 -30.64 22.96
CA SER A 597 -19.80 -29.81 21.83
C SER A 597 -20.22 -28.41 22.27
N THR A 598 -20.93 -28.28 23.39
CA THR A 598 -21.36 -26.99 23.93
C THR A 598 -20.18 -26.23 24.50
N SER A 599 -19.32 -26.86 25.31
CA SER A 599 -18.12 -26.21 25.84
C SER A 599 -17.18 -25.72 24.75
N ALA A 600 -16.84 -26.56 23.76
CA ALA A 600 -15.95 -26.16 22.66
C ALA A 600 -16.53 -24.98 21.86
N THR A 601 -17.83 -25.03 21.56
CA THR A 601 -18.53 -23.93 20.86
C THR A 601 -18.53 -22.66 21.71
N SER A 602 -18.92 -22.73 22.99
CA SER A 602 -18.98 -21.57 23.88
C SER A 602 -17.62 -20.92 24.09
N ILE A 603 -16.55 -21.70 24.31
CA ILE A 603 -15.20 -21.14 24.51
C ILE A 603 -14.69 -20.50 23.22
N LEU A 604 -14.89 -21.13 22.06
CA LEU A 604 -14.49 -20.55 20.77
C LEU A 604 -15.21 -19.23 20.51
N LEU A 605 -16.55 -19.22 20.63
CA LEU A 605 -17.34 -18.04 20.33
C LEU A 605 -17.08 -16.92 21.35
N MET A 606 -16.90 -17.25 22.64
CA MET A 606 -16.54 -16.27 23.67
C MET A 606 -15.15 -15.68 23.44
N SER A 607 -14.15 -16.50 23.14
CA SER A 607 -12.78 -16.02 22.86
C SER A 607 -12.73 -15.16 21.59
N ALA A 608 -13.40 -15.57 20.50
CA ALA A 608 -13.47 -14.78 19.28
C ALA A 608 -14.25 -13.46 19.45
N TYR A 609 -15.40 -13.49 20.12
CA TYR A 609 -16.21 -12.30 20.38
C TYR A 609 -15.50 -11.32 21.32
N SER A 610 -14.99 -11.80 22.46
CA SER A 610 -14.26 -10.96 23.42
C SER A 610 -12.95 -10.43 22.86
N PHE A 611 -12.25 -11.19 22.01
CA PHE A 611 -11.11 -10.67 21.25
C PHE A 611 -11.55 -9.52 20.34
N LYS A 612 -12.61 -9.71 19.55
CA LYS A 612 -13.05 -8.69 18.60
C LYS A 612 -13.55 -7.43 19.31
N LEU A 613 -14.26 -7.58 20.42
CA LEU A 613 -14.74 -6.47 21.25
C LEU A 613 -13.59 -5.63 21.80
N ASP A 614 -12.60 -6.29 22.41
CA ASP A 614 -11.43 -5.65 23.00
C ASP A 614 -10.54 -5.03 21.93
N PHE A 615 -10.29 -5.76 20.83
CA PHE A 615 -9.55 -5.24 19.69
C PHE A 615 -10.21 -3.98 19.13
N THR A 616 -11.55 -3.97 19.02
CA THR A 616 -12.27 -2.78 18.55
C THR A 616 -12.28 -1.67 19.60
N SER A 617 -12.20 -1.98 20.89
CA SER A 617 -12.08 -0.95 21.93
C SER A 617 -10.72 -0.25 21.88
N GLU A 618 -9.67 -0.99 21.52
CA GLU A 618 -8.34 -0.43 21.32
C GLU A 618 -8.24 0.30 19.96
N ASP A 619 -8.80 -0.28 18.90
CA ASP A 619 -8.73 0.22 17.51
C ASP A 619 -9.69 1.40 17.24
N ALA A 620 -10.95 1.31 17.67
CA ALA A 620 -12.01 2.30 17.43
C ALA A 620 -12.91 2.44 18.67
N PRO A 621 -12.42 3.05 19.78
CA PRO A 621 -13.13 3.11 21.06
C PRO A 621 -14.52 3.75 20.96
N GLU A 622 -14.71 4.70 20.03
CA GLU A 622 -15.99 5.33 19.73
C GLU A 622 -17.06 4.35 19.24
N LEU A 623 -16.66 3.18 18.71
CA LEU A 623 -17.58 2.13 18.32
C LEU A 623 -17.98 1.23 19.49
N VAL A 624 -17.25 1.24 20.61
CA VAL A 624 -17.51 0.38 21.77
C VAL A 624 -18.20 1.17 22.87
N VAL A 625 -19.52 1.35 22.69
CA VAL A 625 -20.38 2.13 23.61
C VAL A 625 -21.57 1.33 24.14
N GLY A 626 -22.23 1.84 25.18
CA GLY A 626 -23.43 1.24 25.75
C GLY A 626 -23.21 -0.18 26.28
N PHE A 627 -24.04 -1.14 25.84
CA PHE A 627 -23.92 -2.54 26.29
C PHE A 627 -22.59 -3.16 25.86
N ALA A 628 -22.04 -2.80 24.70
CA ALA A 628 -20.77 -3.32 24.22
C ALA A 628 -19.62 -2.88 25.14
N ARG A 629 -19.64 -1.62 25.61
CA ARG A 629 -18.70 -1.13 26.63
C ARG A 629 -18.83 -1.89 27.94
N SER A 630 -20.07 -2.07 28.42
CA SER A 630 -20.34 -2.83 29.65
C SER A 630 -19.83 -4.28 29.56
N LEU A 631 -19.98 -4.92 28.39
CA LEU A 631 -19.40 -6.23 28.12
C LEU A 631 -17.87 -6.19 28.11
N ASN A 632 -17.27 -5.18 27.48
CA ASN A 632 -15.81 -5.06 27.39
C ASN A 632 -15.17 -4.88 28.78
N ASP A 633 -15.79 -4.04 29.62
CA ASP A 633 -15.33 -3.76 30.98
C ASP A 633 -15.33 -5.03 31.86
N MET A 634 -16.21 -6.01 31.59
CA MET A 634 -16.19 -7.32 32.27
C MET A 634 -15.01 -8.21 31.87
N PHE A 635 -14.36 -7.95 30.73
CA PHE A 635 -13.22 -8.73 30.25
C PHE A 635 -11.87 -8.07 30.52
N VAL A 636 -11.83 -6.94 31.23
CA VAL A 636 -10.60 -6.19 31.53
C VAL A 636 -9.56 -7.08 32.24
N GLY A 637 -8.31 -7.04 31.77
CA GLY A 637 -7.16 -7.75 32.37
C GLY A 637 -6.67 -8.98 31.60
N GLN A 638 -7.42 -9.49 30.61
CA GLN A 638 -6.91 -10.53 29.71
C GLN A 638 -6.30 -9.91 28.45
N SER A 639 -5.05 -10.25 28.13
CA SER A 639 -4.38 -9.73 26.92
C SER A 639 -5.10 -10.16 25.63
N LEU A 640 -5.17 -9.26 24.65
CA LEU A 640 -5.62 -9.54 23.28
C LEU A 640 -4.96 -10.78 22.66
N LEU A 641 -3.65 -10.93 22.89
CA LEU A 641 -2.85 -12.05 22.37
C LEU A 641 -3.40 -13.42 22.81
N TRP A 642 -3.69 -13.58 24.10
CA TRP A 642 -4.24 -14.83 24.65
C TRP A 642 -5.62 -15.15 24.09
N ARG A 643 -6.49 -14.15 23.91
CA ARG A 643 -7.84 -14.37 23.35
C ARG A 643 -7.76 -14.82 21.89
N ALA A 644 -6.96 -14.13 21.07
CA ALA A 644 -6.73 -14.49 19.67
C ALA A 644 -6.15 -15.90 19.52
N ARG A 645 -5.11 -16.23 20.29
CA ARG A 645 -4.49 -17.57 20.28
C ARG A 645 -5.47 -18.66 20.69
N THR A 646 -6.29 -18.41 21.72
CA THR A 646 -7.31 -19.37 22.16
C THR A 646 -8.33 -19.64 21.06
N ALA A 647 -8.84 -18.59 20.41
CA ALA A 647 -9.76 -18.72 19.29
C ALA A 647 -9.13 -19.52 18.14
N PHE A 648 -7.89 -19.19 17.75
CA PHE A 648 -7.20 -19.86 16.64
C PHE A 648 -6.89 -21.33 16.93
N ILE A 649 -6.44 -21.65 18.15
CA ILE A 649 -6.19 -23.03 18.57
C ILE A 649 -7.48 -23.85 18.51
N LEU A 650 -8.59 -23.32 19.03
CA LEU A 650 -9.88 -24.02 18.99
C LEU A 650 -10.43 -24.17 17.56
N LEU A 651 -10.27 -23.17 16.71
CA LEU A 651 -10.57 -23.29 15.27
C LEU A 651 -9.75 -24.43 14.64
N GLY A 652 -8.45 -24.49 14.93
CA GLY A 652 -7.56 -25.55 14.44
C GLY A 652 -7.97 -26.95 14.93
N ILE A 653 -8.31 -27.10 16.22
CA ILE A 653 -8.78 -28.36 16.79
C ILE A 653 -10.08 -28.83 16.14
N LEU A 654 -11.07 -27.93 16.00
CA LEU A 654 -12.34 -28.27 15.36
C LEU A 654 -12.20 -28.54 13.86
N PHE A 655 -11.25 -27.88 13.20
CA PHE A 655 -10.89 -28.18 11.82
C PHE A 655 -10.30 -29.59 11.74
N GLY A 656 -9.35 -29.95 12.60
CA GLY A 656 -8.79 -31.31 12.70
C GLY A 656 -9.86 -32.36 12.99
N TYR A 657 -10.84 -32.05 13.85
CA TYR A 657 -12.00 -32.92 14.08
C TYR A 657 -12.85 -33.11 12.82
N GLY A 658 -13.09 -32.04 12.05
CA GLY A 658 -13.77 -32.10 10.77
C GLY A 658 -13.05 -33.01 9.76
N ILE A 659 -11.71 -32.96 9.74
CA ILE A 659 -10.89 -33.88 8.94
C ILE A 659 -11.13 -35.31 9.40
N TYR A 660 -10.91 -35.61 10.68
CA TYR A 660 -11.10 -36.96 11.23
C TYR A 660 -12.49 -37.53 10.89
N ARG A 661 -13.54 -36.70 11.01
CA ARG A 661 -14.92 -37.09 10.69
C ARG A 661 -15.17 -37.31 9.20
N SER A 662 -14.49 -36.56 8.32
CA SER A 662 -14.56 -36.78 6.86
C SER A 662 -14.01 -38.17 6.49
N PHE A 663 -13.00 -38.64 7.22
CA PHE A 663 -12.39 -39.96 7.00
C PHE A 663 -13.21 -41.11 7.60
N THR A 664 -13.85 -40.90 8.74
CA THR A 664 -14.50 -41.98 9.51
C THR A 664 -16.02 -42.04 9.37
N GLY A 665 -16.68 -40.92 9.02
CA GLY A 665 -18.13 -40.78 9.08
C GLY A 665 -18.89 -41.10 7.79
N GLY A 666 -18.23 -41.67 6.78
CA GLY A 666 -18.81 -41.94 5.46
C GLY A 666 -19.43 -40.70 4.80
N ARG A 667 -20.38 -40.92 3.87
CA ARG A 667 -20.98 -39.83 3.07
C ARG A 667 -21.63 -38.72 3.90
N ASN A 668 -22.36 -39.08 4.96
CA ASN A 668 -22.99 -38.08 5.83
C ASN A 668 -21.93 -37.33 6.64
N GLY A 669 -20.91 -38.03 7.16
CA GLY A 669 -19.77 -37.40 7.83
C GLY A 669 -19.06 -36.38 6.95
N GLN A 670 -18.79 -36.71 5.70
CA GLN A 670 -18.13 -35.84 4.72
C GLN A 670 -18.94 -34.57 4.43
N LEU A 671 -20.24 -34.71 4.17
CA LEU A 671 -21.11 -33.55 3.95
C LEU A 671 -21.17 -32.65 5.18
N GLN A 672 -21.33 -33.22 6.37
CA GLN A 672 -21.36 -32.43 7.60
C GLN A 672 -20.01 -31.76 7.90
N SER A 673 -18.89 -32.42 7.60
CA SER A 673 -17.55 -31.84 7.68
C SER A 673 -17.38 -30.66 6.72
N ALA A 674 -17.90 -30.74 5.49
CA ALA A 674 -17.83 -29.62 4.54
C ALA A 674 -18.57 -28.36 5.08
N TYR A 675 -19.77 -28.53 5.64
CA TYR A 675 -20.47 -27.42 6.30
C TYR A 675 -19.76 -26.93 7.56
N LEU A 676 -19.13 -27.84 8.33
CA LEU A 676 -18.32 -27.48 9.50
C LEU A 676 -17.15 -26.57 9.09
N PHE A 677 -16.39 -26.93 8.05
CA PHE A 677 -15.29 -26.11 7.56
C PHE A 677 -15.74 -24.72 7.09
N HIS A 678 -16.89 -24.64 6.43
CA HIS A 678 -17.48 -23.36 6.05
C HIS A 678 -17.76 -22.47 7.26
N HIS A 679 -18.42 -23.01 8.30
CA HIS A 679 -18.72 -22.24 9.51
C HIS A 679 -17.47 -21.87 10.33
N LEU A 680 -16.47 -22.76 10.41
CA LEU A 680 -15.19 -22.46 11.06
C LEU A 680 -14.46 -21.33 10.33
N TYR A 681 -14.45 -21.36 9.00
CA TYR A 681 -13.91 -20.26 8.20
C TYR A 681 -14.70 -18.96 8.43
N THR A 682 -16.04 -19.00 8.46
CA THR A 682 -16.84 -17.78 8.73
C THR A 682 -16.46 -17.14 10.08
N ILE A 683 -16.30 -17.93 11.14
CA ILE A 683 -15.87 -17.41 12.45
C ILE A 683 -14.45 -16.82 12.36
N PHE A 684 -13.54 -17.51 11.68
CA PHE A 684 -12.18 -17.01 11.46
C PHE A 684 -12.17 -15.69 10.68
N GLY A 685 -12.90 -15.61 9.57
CA GLY A 685 -13.05 -14.40 8.76
C GLY A 685 -13.68 -13.24 9.53
N MET A 686 -14.71 -13.49 10.34
CA MET A 686 -15.29 -12.48 11.24
C MET A 686 -14.27 -11.97 12.26
N THR A 687 -13.39 -12.85 12.75
CA THR A 687 -12.31 -12.50 13.69
C THR A 687 -11.21 -11.67 13.00
N GLN A 688 -10.93 -11.95 11.72
CA GLN A 688 -9.91 -11.29 10.90
C GLN A 688 -10.41 -10.08 10.09
N SER A 689 -11.63 -9.59 10.35
CA SER A 689 -12.20 -8.43 9.66
C SER A 689 -12.41 -7.26 10.63
N ARG A 690 -12.40 -6.02 10.14
CA ARG A 690 -12.87 -4.84 10.89
C ARG A 690 -14.30 -5.05 11.40
N ALA A 691 -14.61 -4.53 12.58
CA ALA A 691 -15.93 -4.74 13.21
C ALA A 691 -17.07 -4.24 12.30
N THR A 692 -16.86 -3.10 11.64
CA THR A 692 -17.78 -2.51 10.67
C THR A 692 -18.08 -3.41 9.45
N ASN A 693 -17.18 -4.34 9.11
CA ASN A 693 -17.32 -5.25 7.96
C ASN A 693 -17.89 -6.62 8.34
N ILE A 694 -17.93 -6.99 9.63
CA ILE A 694 -18.50 -8.28 10.08
C ILE A 694 -19.94 -8.52 9.57
N PRO A 695 -20.85 -7.51 9.51
CA PRO A 695 -22.19 -7.73 8.97
C PRO A 695 -22.23 -8.19 7.51
N LEU A 696 -21.19 -7.96 6.71
CA LEU A 696 -21.10 -8.46 5.33
C LEU A 696 -21.08 -10.00 5.27
N PHE A 697 -20.62 -10.69 6.31
CA PHE A 697 -20.73 -12.15 6.39
C PHE A 697 -22.19 -12.60 6.50
N LEU A 698 -23.04 -11.85 7.20
CA LEU A 698 -24.47 -12.14 7.30
C LEU A 698 -25.16 -11.91 5.95
N LEU A 699 -24.83 -10.83 5.26
CA LEU A 699 -25.34 -10.57 3.91
C LEU A 699 -24.88 -11.65 2.90
N SER A 700 -23.60 -12.05 2.98
CA SER A 700 -23.04 -13.13 2.16
C SER A 700 -23.70 -14.47 2.45
N ASP A 701 -24.05 -14.73 3.71
CA ASP A 701 -24.76 -15.93 4.12
C ASP A 701 -26.22 -15.94 3.62
N ILE A 702 -26.92 -14.81 3.67
CA ILE A 702 -28.26 -14.66 3.08
C ILE A 702 -28.21 -14.92 1.57
N LEU A 703 -27.23 -14.33 0.87
CA LEU A 703 -26.99 -14.58 -0.55
C LEU A 703 -26.73 -16.06 -0.82
N PHE A 704 -25.89 -16.71 -0.02
CA PHE A 704 -25.59 -18.13 -0.17
C PHE A 704 -26.83 -19.01 -0.03
N HIS A 705 -27.69 -18.75 0.95
CA HIS A 705 -28.94 -19.50 1.13
C HIS A 705 -29.91 -19.28 -0.03
N ALA A 706 -30.02 -18.06 -0.54
CA ALA A 706 -30.84 -17.77 -1.72
C ALA A 706 -30.32 -18.51 -2.96
N LEU A 707 -28.99 -18.54 -3.17
CA LEU A 707 -28.36 -19.27 -4.28
C LEU A 707 -28.50 -20.79 -4.14
N GLN A 708 -28.47 -21.32 -2.92
CA GLN A 708 -28.73 -22.73 -2.66
C GLN A 708 -30.14 -23.18 -3.08
N ALA A 709 -31.13 -22.27 -3.04
CA ALA A 709 -32.48 -22.53 -3.51
C ALA A 709 -32.56 -22.55 -5.05
N THR A 710 -31.61 -21.91 -5.74
CA THR A 710 -31.50 -21.92 -7.20
C THR A 710 -30.67 -23.10 -7.70
N ASP A 711 -31.18 -23.84 -8.68
CA ASP A 711 -30.47 -25.00 -9.24
C ASP A 711 -29.48 -24.59 -10.35
N LEU A 712 -28.41 -23.89 -9.97
CA LEU A 712 -27.38 -23.37 -10.89
C LEU A 712 -26.60 -24.49 -11.60
N SER A 713 -26.18 -24.31 -12.86
CA SER A 713 -25.23 -25.23 -13.50
C SER A 713 -23.82 -25.07 -12.92
N VAL A 714 -22.88 -25.97 -13.24
CA VAL A 714 -21.48 -25.82 -12.79
C VAL A 714 -20.85 -24.54 -13.33
N THR A 715 -21.14 -24.19 -14.59
CA THR A 715 -20.73 -22.91 -15.18
C THR A 715 -21.37 -21.74 -14.44
N GLY A 716 -22.65 -21.86 -14.09
CA GLY A 716 -23.34 -20.83 -13.32
C GLY A 716 -22.79 -20.63 -11.91
N ILE A 717 -22.45 -21.72 -11.20
CA ILE A 717 -21.75 -21.67 -9.92
C ILE A 717 -20.39 -20.97 -10.09
N THR A 718 -19.69 -21.23 -11.19
CA THR A 718 -18.37 -20.62 -11.46
C THR A 718 -18.48 -19.11 -11.69
N ILE A 719 -19.40 -18.67 -12.55
CA ILE A 719 -19.64 -17.24 -12.81
C ILE A 719 -20.06 -16.53 -11.51
N THR A 720 -21.02 -17.11 -10.77
CA THR A 720 -21.45 -16.57 -9.47
C THR A 720 -20.30 -16.46 -8.48
N ALA A 721 -19.44 -17.49 -8.40
CA ALA A 721 -18.29 -17.47 -7.51
C ALA A 721 -17.29 -16.37 -7.88
N ILE A 722 -16.93 -16.21 -9.15
CA ILE A 722 -16.02 -15.14 -9.60
C ILE A 722 -16.63 -13.78 -9.25
N LEU A 723 -17.86 -13.52 -9.67
CA LEU A 723 -18.54 -12.25 -9.46
C LEU A 723 -18.65 -11.86 -7.98
N LEU A 724 -18.98 -12.82 -7.11
CA LEU A 724 -19.13 -12.56 -5.68
C LEU A 724 -17.79 -12.53 -4.94
N GLN A 725 -16.75 -13.23 -5.41
CA GLN A 725 -15.39 -13.05 -4.90
C GLN A 725 -14.94 -11.59 -5.09
N TYR A 726 -14.96 -11.07 -6.31
CA TYR A 726 -14.56 -9.68 -6.55
C TYR A 726 -15.51 -8.67 -5.90
N THR A 727 -16.84 -8.88 -5.97
CA THR A 727 -17.81 -7.97 -5.33
C THR A 727 -17.57 -7.85 -3.83
N THR A 728 -17.31 -8.97 -3.15
CA THR A 728 -17.06 -8.91 -1.70
C THR A 728 -15.69 -8.38 -1.36
N PHE A 729 -14.67 -8.56 -2.20
CA PHE A 729 -13.38 -7.87 -2.02
C PHE A 729 -13.56 -6.36 -1.93
N PHE A 730 -14.26 -5.75 -2.89
CA PHE A 730 -14.54 -4.31 -2.86
C PHE A 730 -15.52 -3.92 -1.74
N ALA A 731 -16.55 -4.73 -1.47
CA ALA A 731 -17.50 -4.43 -0.40
C ALA A 731 -16.84 -4.41 1.00
N PHE A 732 -15.78 -5.18 1.22
CA PHE A 732 -14.99 -5.16 2.45
C PHE A 732 -14.00 -3.97 2.53
N GLY A 733 -13.94 -3.12 1.52
CA GLY A 733 -13.09 -1.91 1.50
C GLY A 733 -11.82 -2.04 0.66
N GLY A 734 -11.57 -3.19 0.02
CA GLY A 734 -10.42 -3.36 -0.87
C GLY A 734 -10.52 -2.52 -2.16
N SER A 735 -9.39 -2.09 -2.71
CA SER A 735 -9.31 -1.42 -4.01
C SER A 735 -8.08 -1.89 -4.80
N ASN A 736 -7.81 -1.32 -5.98
CA ASN A 736 -6.55 -1.58 -6.69
C ASN A 736 -5.39 -0.70 -6.15
N ALA A 737 -5.61 0.12 -5.13
CA ALA A 737 -4.56 0.91 -4.49
C ALA A 737 -3.86 0.08 -3.40
N ILE A 738 -2.54 0.23 -3.30
CA ILE A 738 -1.74 -0.39 -2.23
C ILE A 738 -2.19 0.11 -0.85
N SER A 739 -2.62 1.37 -0.78
CA SER A 739 -3.17 2.01 0.42
C SER A 739 -4.45 1.35 0.95
N SER A 740 -5.09 0.45 0.20
CA SER A 740 -6.27 -0.28 0.67
C SER A 740 -5.95 -1.61 1.37
N VAL A 741 -4.68 -2.04 1.39
CA VAL A 741 -4.27 -3.25 2.11
C VAL A 741 -4.33 -3.01 3.61
N ASP A 742 -5.27 -3.66 4.29
CA ASP A 742 -5.47 -3.54 5.72
C ASP A 742 -4.53 -4.48 6.49
N LEU A 743 -3.55 -3.90 7.18
CA LEU A 743 -2.58 -4.63 8.02
C LEU A 743 -3.02 -4.74 9.49
N SER A 744 -4.09 -4.05 9.90
CA SER A 744 -4.55 -4.04 11.31
C SER A 744 -4.82 -5.43 11.87
N SER A 745 -5.30 -6.36 11.01
CA SER A 745 -5.63 -7.73 11.39
C SER A 745 -4.51 -8.74 11.11
N ALA A 746 -3.42 -8.34 10.44
CA ALA A 746 -2.35 -9.25 10.03
C ALA A 746 -1.52 -9.79 11.20
N TYR A 747 -1.55 -9.10 12.35
CA TYR A 747 -0.77 -9.44 13.55
C TYR A 747 -1.58 -10.11 14.65
N ASN A 748 -2.87 -10.38 14.41
CA ASN A 748 -3.74 -11.02 15.38
C ASN A 748 -3.13 -12.35 15.85
N GLY A 749 -2.88 -12.50 17.16
CA GLY A 749 -2.32 -13.73 17.74
C GLY A 749 -0.80 -13.90 17.62
N ILE A 750 -0.10 -12.96 16.97
CA ILE A 750 1.35 -12.97 16.74
C ILE A 750 2.05 -12.06 17.77
N SER A 751 3.12 -12.54 18.41
CA SER A 751 3.86 -11.77 19.44
C SER A 751 5.21 -11.23 18.96
N GLY A 752 5.60 -11.49 17.71
CA GLY A 752 6.83 -11.03 17.08
C GLY A 752 6.78 -11.31 15.58
N PHE A 753 7.51 -10.55 14.77
CA PHE A 753 7.40 -10.64 13.31
C PHE A 753 7.70 -12.06 12.78
N ASN A 754 6.77 -12.58 11.98
CA ASN A 754 6.94 -13.83 11.25
C ASN A 754 6.36 -13.66 9.85
N PHE A 755 7.23 -13.58 8.85
CA PHE A 755 6.87 -13.30 7.45
C PHE A 755 5.72 -14.18 6.94
N PHE A 756 5.78 -15.50 7.17
CA PHE A 756 4.76 -16.43 6.68
C PHE A 756 3.42 -16.27 7.40
N ALA A 757 3.43 -16.09 8.72
CA ALA A 757 2.21 -15.95 9.49
C ALA A 757 1.52 -14.61 9.21
N VAL A 758 2.28 -13.52 9.16
CA VAL A 758 1.78 -12.18 8.82
C VAL A 758 1.27 -12.18 7.39
N GLY A 759 2.04 -12.67 6.42
CA GLY A 759 1.60 -12.74 5.01
C GLY A 759 0.33 -13.56 4.81
N PHE A 760 0.18 -14.68 5.52
CA PHE A 760 -1.04 -15.47 5.49
C PHE A 760 -2.24 -14.73 6.10
N LEU A 761 -2.07 -14.09 7.27
CA LEU A 761 -3.16 -13.34 7.91
C LEU A 761 -3.54 -12.09 7.11
N THR A 762 -2.58 -11.39 6.47
CA THR A 762 -2.84 -10.30 5.53
C THR A 762 -3.68 -10.78 4.35
N LEU A 763 -3.35 -11.93 3.76
CA LEU A 763 -4.17 -12.51 2.68
C LEU A 763 -5.59 -12.81 3.19
N VAL A 764 -5.73 -13.44 4.36
CA VAL A 764 -7.04 -13.81 4.90
C VAL A 764 -7.89 -12.60 5.26
N SER A 765 -7.32 -11.57 5.89
CA SER A 765 -8.05 -10.37 6.30
C SER A 765 -8.55 -9.58 5.08
N ASN A 766 -7.71 -9.41 4.07
CA ASN A 766 -8.03 -8.63 2.88
C ASN A 766 -8.90 -9.41 1.86
N TRP A 767 -8.77 -10.74 1.79
CA TRP A 767 -9.60 -11.62 0.94
C TRP A 767 -10.69 -12.35 1.74
N ALA A 768 -11.14 -11.80 2.87
CA ALA A 768 -12.10 -12.45 3.75
C ALA A 768 -13.43 -12.81 3.05
N GLY A 769 -13.98 -11.89 2.26
CA GLY A 769 -15.13 -12.13 1.39
C GLY A 769 -14.87 -13.14 0.27
N PRO A 770 -13.81 -12.98 -0.54
CA PRO A 770 -13.42 -13.95 -1.56
C PRO A 770 -13.28 -15.40 -1.06
N ILE A 771 -12.58 -15.63 0.06
CA ILE A 771 -12.38 -16.96 0.61
C ILE A 771 -13.72 -17.55 1.12
N PHE A 772 -14.63 -16.71 1.65
CA PHE A 772 -15.99 -17.13 1.98
C PHE A 772 -16.70 -17.73 0.76
N TRP A 773 -16.61 -17.04 -0.39
CA TRP A 773 -17.23 -17.49 -1.63
C TRP A 773 -16.55 -18.72 -2.25
N THR A 774 -15.25 -18.95 -2.04
CA THR A 774 -14.60 -20.22 -2.36
C THR A 774 -15.19 -21.38 -1.55
N SER A 775 -15.38 -21.19 -0.25
CA SER A 775 -15.99 -22.20 0.62
C SER A 775 -17.47 -22.45 0.27
N ALA A 776 -18.24 -21.39 0.03
CA ALA A 776 -19.64 -21.46 -0.37
C ALA A 776 -19.83 -22.16 -1.73
N ALA A 777 -19.00 -21.85 -2.73
CA ALA A 777 -19.02 -22.50 -4.03
C ALA A 777 -18.76 -24.01 -3.91
N ASN A 778 -17.83 -24.43 -3.04
CA ASN A 778 -17.58 -25.83 -2.77
C ASN A 778 -18.82 -26.58 -2.26
N LEU A 779 -19.60 -25.98 -1.36
CA LEU A 779 -20.85 -26.57 -0.89
C LEU A 779 -21.88 -26.75 -2.03
N LEU A 780 -21.95 -25.81 -2.97
CA LEU A 780 -22.82 -25.94 -4.16
C LEU A 780 -22.31 -27.04 -5.11
N LEU A 781 -21.00 -27.14 -5.33
CA LEU A 781 -20.38 -28.17 -6.15
C LEU A 781 -20.57 -29.57 -5.57
N LEU A 782 -20.47 -29.71 -4.24
CA LEU A 782 -20.73 -30.99 -3.56
C LEU A 782 -22.16 -31.48 -3.81
N ARG A 783 -23.16 -30.58 -3.86
CA ARG A 783 -24.54 -30.96 -4.23
C ARG A 783 -24.60 -31.51 -5.65
N LYS A 784 -23.90 -30.91 -6.61
CA LYS A 784 -23.83 -31.41 -8.00
C LYS A 784 -23.11 -32.75 -8.11
N TYR A 785 -22.01 -32.91 -7.40
CA TYR A 785 -21.27 -34.17 -7.33
C TYR A 785 -22.14 -35.31 -6.78
N HIS A 786 -22.79 -35.06 -5.65
CA HIS A 786 -23.69 -36.01 -4.99
C HIS A 786 -24.98 -36.26 -5.78
N GLY A 787 -25.37 -35.33 -6.65
CA GLY A 787 -26.44 -35.46 -7.65
C GLY A 787 -26.03 -36.14 -8.96
N GLY A 788 -24.81 -36.67 -9.06
CA GLY A 788 -24.35 -37.50 -10.19
C GLY A 788 -23.31 -36.85 -11.11
N GLN A 789 -23.04 -35.54 -10.99
CA GLN A 789 -22.03 -34.85 -11.81
C GLN A 789 -20.62 -34.98 -11.21
N ARG A 790 -19.99 -36.14 -11.40
CA ARG A 790 -18.67 -36.48 -10.79
C ARG A 790 -17.53 -35.52 -11.17
N ASN A 791 -17.62 -34.87 -12.33
CA ASN A 791 -16.59 -33.93 -12.82
C ASN A 791 -16.86 -32.45 -12.45
N ALA A 792 -17.84 -32.16 -11.58
CA ALA A 792 -18.25 -30.79 -11.27
C ALA A 792 -17.08 -29.89 -10.80
N PHE A 793 -16.24 -30.39 -9.90
CA PHE A 793 -15.08 -29.62 -9.42
C PHE A 793 -14.01 -29.40 -10.50
N TRP A 794 -13.71 -30.42 -11.31
CA TRP A 794 -12.76 -30.29 -12.42
C TRP A 794 -13.21 -29.27 -13.47
N GLN A 795 -14.52 -29.23 -13.79
CA GLN A 795 -15.09 -28.22 -14.67
C GLN A 795 -15.02 -26.83 -14.04
N TYR A 796 -15.33 -26.69 -12.74
CA TYR A 796 -15.21 -25.43 -11.99
C TYR A 796 -13.77 -24.89 -12.01
N ILE A 797 -12.77 -25.70 -11.66
CA ILE A 797 -11.36 -25.27 -11.64
C ILE A 797 -10.85 -24.95 -13.06
N THR A 798 -11.31 -25.67 -14.08
CA THR A 798 -10.95 -25.36 -15.47
C THR A 798 -11.48 -23.98 -15.86
N LEU A 799 -12.74 -23.67 -15.58
CA LEU A 799 -13.33 -22.35 -15.85
C LEU A 799 -12.63 -21.23 -15.06
N GLN A 800 -12.33 -21.46 -13.77
CA GLN A 800 -11.54 -20.52 -12.96
C GLN A 800 -10.15 -20.29 -13.57
N THR A 801 -9.45 -21.36 -13.97
CA THR A 801 -8.13 -21.27 -14.59
C THR A 801 -8.18 -20.51 -15.91
N VAL A 802 -9.21 -20.73 -16.74
CA VAL A 802 -9.40 -19.98 -17.99
C VAL A 802 -9.59 -18.50 -17.70
N PHE A 803 -10.45 -18.14 -16.75
CA PHE A 803 -10.65 -16.76 -16.35
C PHE A 803 -9.33 -16.14 -15.88
N VAL A 804 -8.65 -16.74 -14.91
CA VAL A 804 -7.41 -16.19 -14.33
C VAL A 804 -6.27 -16.09 -15.34
N SER A 805 -6.02 -17.13 -16.14
CA SER A 805 -4.95 -17.08 -17.15
C SER A 805 -5.24 -16.07 -18.26
N ALA A 806 -6.51 -15.92 -18.68
CA ALA A 806 -6.90 -14.90 -19.64
C ALA A 806 -6.76 -13.49 -19.04
N THR A 807 -7.19 -13.25 -17.80
CA THR A 807 -7.06 -11.94 -17.16
C THR A 807 -5.61 -11.55 -16.91
N VAL A 808 -4.75 -12.49 -16.50
CA VAL A 808 -3.30 -12.26 -16.38
C VAL A 808 -2.72 -11.81 -17.72
N ALA A 809 -3.02 -12.52 -18.81
CA ALA A 809 -2.54 -12.15 -20.14
C ALA A 809 -3.04 -10.76 -20.59
N LEU A 810 -4.32 -10.45 -20.34
CA LEU A 810 -4.94 -9.18 -20.72
C LEU A 810 -4.39 -8.00 -19.90
N VAL A 811 -4.18 -8.18 -18.58
CA VAL A 811 -3.54 -7.17 -17.73
C VAL A 811 -2.10 -6.92 -18.16
N MET A 812 -1.31 -7.97 -18.42
CA MET A 812 0.06 -7.82 -18.92
C MET A 812 0.12 -7.10 -20.27
N ALA A 813 -0.82 -7.39 -21.17
CA ALA A 813 -0.94 -6.71 -22.45
C ALA A 813 -1.28 -5.21 -22.27
N ALA A 814 -2.23 -4.89 -21.37
CA ALA A 814 -2.57 -3.51 -21.03
C ALA A 814 -1.37 -2.76 -20.42
N CYS A 815 -0.70 -3.33 -19.43
CA CYS A 815 0.52 -2.77 -18.81
C CYS A 815 1.62 -2.51 -19.85
N THR A 816 1.80 -3.41 -20.81
CA THR A 816 2.80 -3.24 -21.88
C THR A 816 2.40 -2.14 -22.86
N SER A 817 1.12 -2.09 -23.24
CA SER A 817 0.59 -1.07 -24.15
C SER A 817 0.62 0.32 -23.52
N LEU A 818 0.38 0.42 -22.22
CA LEU A 818 0.29 1.66 -21.46
C LEU A 818 1.53 1.95 -20.62
N ARG A 819 2.67 1.32 -20.95
CA ARG A 819 3.93 1.43 -20.19
C ARG A 819 4.50 2.86 -20.11
N THR A 820 4.15 3.71 -21.07
CA THR A 820 4.53 5.14 -21.12
C THR A 820 3.39 6.06 -20.68
N HIS A 821 2.29 5.51 -20.15
CA HIS A 821 1.16 6.28 -19.69
C HIS A 821 1.49 7.01 -18.39
N LEU A 822 0.94 8.22 -18.19
CA LEU A 822 1.21 9.06 -17.01
C LEU A 822 0.94 8.33 -15.68
N PHE A 823 -0.08 7.46 -15.65
CA PHE A 823 -0.51 6.69 -14.47
C PHE A 823 0.05 5.25 -14.40
N ILE A 824 1.19 4.97 -15.05
CA ILE A 824 1.81 3.63 -15.04
C ILE A 824 2.18 3.18 -13.61
N TRP A 825 2.66 4.10 -12.78
CA TRP A 825 3.07 3.81 -11.40
C TRP A 825 1.93 3.85 -10.39
N THR A 826 0.92 4.68 -10.63
CA THR A 826 -0.17 4.92 -9.66
C THR A 826 -1.37 4.00 -9.89
N VAL A 827 -1.57 3.49 -11.12
CA VAL A 827 -2.75 2.68 -11.47
C VAL A 827 -2.35 1.31 -11.99
N PHE A 828 -1.52 1.25 -13.03
CA PHE A 828 -1.23 -0.02 -13.72
C PHE A 828 -0.26 -0.92 -12.95
N SER A 829 0.74 -0.36 -12.27
CA SER A 829 1.66 -1.14 -11.44
C SER A 829 0.96 -1.75 -10.21
N PRO A 830 0.15 -1.00 -9.43
CA PRO A 830 -0.68 -1.59 -8.38
C PRO A 830 -1.67 -2.62 -8.93
N LYS A 831 -2.33 -2.35 -10.07
CA LYS A 831 -3.23 -3.33 -10.70
C LYS A 831 -2.52 -4.64 -11.04
N TYR A 832 -1.29 -4.55 -11.55
CA TYR A 832 -0.47 -5.72 -11.83
C TYR A 832 -0.17 -6.51 -10.55
N LEU A 833 0.21 -5.86 -9.44
CA LEU A 833 0.39 -6.53 -8.14
C LEU A 833 -0.89 -7.20 -7.64
N TYR A 834 -2.04 -6.53 -7.74
CA TYR A 834 -3.33 -7.14 -7.39
C TYR A 834 -3.64 -8.33 -8.30
N CYS A 835 -3.28 -8.27 -9.59
CA CYS A 835 -3.38 -9.43 -10.49
C CYS A 835 -2.51 -10.60 -9.99
N MET A 836 -1.31 -10.34 -9.45
CA MET A 836 -0.48 -11.35 -8.79
C MET A 836 -1.17 -11.90 -7.54
N ALA A 837 -1.71 -11.06 -6.65
CA ALA A 837 -2.41 -11.50 -5.44
C ALA A 837 -3.65 -12.35 -5.76
N TRP A 838 -4.45 -11.94 -6.74
CA TRP A 838 -5.61 -12.69 -7.23
C TRP A 838 -5.21 -14.04 -7.85
N SER A 839 -4.10 -14.09 -8.58
CA SER A 839 -3.67 -15.30 -9.29
C SER A 839 -2.93 -16.28 -8.37
N LEU A 840 -1.96 -15.80 -7.60
CA LEU A 840 -1.11 -16.62 -6.74
C LEU A 840 -1.80 -16.93 -5.41
N GLY A 841 -2.31 -15.89 -4.73
CA GLY A 841 -3.00 -16.04 -3.46
C GLY A 841 -4.39 -16.65 -3.64
N GLN A 842 -5.30 -15.89 -4.26
CA GLN A 842 -6.71 -16.30 -4.31
C GLN A 842 -6.95 -17.50 -5.25
N HIS A 843 -6.29 -17.61 -6.39
CA HIS A 843 -6.53 -18.74 -7.30
C HIS A 843 -5.72 -20.00 -6.94
N LEU A 844 -4.38 -19.92 -6.89
CA LEU A 844 -3.58 -21.12 -6.61
C LEU A 844 -3.72 -21.61 -5.15
N LEU A 845 -3.54 -20.73 -4.16
CA LEU A 845 -3.61 -21.16 -2.75
C LEU A 845 -5.05 -21.39 -2.30
N ILE A 846 -5.98 -20.48 -2.60
CA ILE A 846 -7.35 -20.56 -2.09
C ILE A 846 -8.27 -21.39 -2.99
N ASN A 847 -8.47 -21.05 -4.27
CA ASN A 847 -9.43 -21.77 -5.12
C ASN A 847 -8.99 -23.22 -5.42
N ILE A 848 -7.72 -23.43 -5.78
CA ILE A 848 -7.16 -24.77 -6.06
C ILE A 848 -6.77 -25.50 -4.78
N GLY A 849 -5.92 -24.89 -3.94
CA GLY A 849 -5.42 -25.52 -2.72
C GLY A 849 -6.51 -25.75 -1.68
N PHE A 850 -6.98 -24.68 -1.02
CA PHE A 850 -8.00 -24.78 0.02
C PHE A 850 -9.34 -25.31 -0.52
N GLY A 851 -9.81 -24.79 -1.65
CA GLY A 851 -11.05 -25.24 -2.30
C GLY A 851 -10.99 -26.71 -2.71
N GLY A 852 -9.87 -27.17 -3.27
CA GLY A 852 -9.65 -28.57 -3.59
C GLY A 852 -9.63 -29.47 -2.36
N LEU A 853 -9.00 -29.02 -1.27
CA LEU A 853 -9.02 -29.72 0.01
C LEU A 853 -10.45 -29.89 0.54
N LEU A 854 -11.24 -28.81 0.54
CA LEU A 854 -12.65 -28.84 0.98
C LEU A 854 -13.49 -29.79 0.12
N PHE A 855 -13.34 -29.72 -1.21
CA PHE A 855 -14.07 -30.59 -2.12
C PHE A 855 -13.69 -32.07 -1.92
N TRP A 856 -12.39 -32.36 -1.83
CA TRP A 856 -11.89 -33.71 -1.63
C TRP A 856 -12.41 -34.33 -0.33
N MET A 857 -12.39 -33.57 0.76
CA MET A 857 -12.96 -34.01 2.05
C MET A 857 -14.48 -34.26 1.98
N GLY A 858 -15.20 -33.58 1.07
CA GLY A 858 -16.64 -33.76 0.88
C GLY A 858 -17.05 -34.85 -0.12
N THR A 859 -16.11 -35.42 -0.87
CA THR A 859 -16.38 -36.33 -2.01
C THR A 859 -15.70 -37.70 -1.93
N ARG A 860 -14.84 -37.90 -0.93
CA ARG A 860 -14.09 -39.13 -0.71
C ARG A 860 -15.03 -40.33 -0.64
N ASN A 861 -14.66 -41.45 -1.26
CA ASN A 861 -15.37 -42.72 -1.05
C ASN A 861 -14.68 -43.52 0.05
#